data_AF-A0A553NXA8-F1
#
_entry.id   AF-A0A553NXA8-F1
#
_cell.length_a   1.000
_cell.length_b   1.000
_cell.length_c   1.000
_cell.angle_alpha   90.00
_cell.angle_beta   90.00
_cell.angle_gamma   90.00
#
_symmetry.space_group_name_H-M   'P 1'
#
loop_
_entity.id
_entity.type
_entity.pdbx_description
1 polymer ?
#
loop_
_entity_poly.entity_id
_entity_poly.type
_entity_poly.pdbx_seq_one_letter_code
_entity_poly.pdbx_strand_id
1 'polypeptide(L)'
;MRTLHILILVCALLDGKWTFGQQDELSCGISKPVEYLNIVGIRSFSDVVSRVAGTSETESVRPRTYPWLVSAGFLDNDGLWNHQCGGSIISNKHILTAAHCTMGPGNMVLRFGDTRLRDANDDQAVFTRSIYRTHVHPKYQRDKNEAYYDVAIWEIKPGIQFNSFVRPICIPNEAKLNVDQHSMQQMHLAGWGLSGRSAAGSQNMLRQVFLTIYAQRLCQTLYEQADESDTNIMNAISNLIPNGFQSNIVCAGGAITGNYGSCKGDSGSPLFQFSQSRLKFIQQGIVSGGIGSCGDPKYPSIYVRLEDPEILKFIKSTIKDNLVHGKSIPKTPVKPPKPAQPSNSKVALDPKGQSAMERDMVLTASKAINNGRKVDQQDRNGRSLLWKTAEMGVFPAARILVENRADLNLADKQGITPLHVASEKGFTSLVNLLVNFNASVNVTDNRGMSPLSYAAQSGNALVANALVSSGAMLSHQDIDGNTPLHHAIMAGHNELAAYFLSLGFNASIRNKEGLYPVHLAAQYSSPEVVRQMRSLGVDTNQLVGNGWCPLSLASIYGNREVVEYLVEEASADVAAVDNFGQTPLLAAACSGYDDIVAFLVKKDRAQVNRRDAFEQTPLHLAAKFGRKEVVELLLKNGANKQARTSQGQNPRDLAIQFGHFDLDQLLS
;
A
#
# COMPACT_ATOMS: atom_id res chain seq x y z
N MET A 1 -12.01 15.14 -24.82
CA MET A 1 -12.69 16.44 -24.64
C MET A 1 -11.65 17.52 -24.90
N ARG A 2 -11.85 18.37 -25.93
CA ARG A 2 -10.87 19.39 -26.38
C ARG A 2 -11.50 20.78 -26.28
N THR A 3 -11.32 21.48 -25.16
CA THR A 3 -11.58 22.94 -25.07
C THR A 3 -11.05 23.53 -23.75
N LEU A 4 -9.72 23.67 -23.61
CA LEU A 4 -9.10 24.79 -22.89
C LEU A 4 -7.60 24.83 -23.22
N HIS A 5 -7.26 25.50 -24.33
CA HIS A 5 -5.89 25.64 -24.82
C HIS A 5 -5.72 26.97 -25.56
N ILE A 6 -5.99 28.10 -24.88
CA ILE A 6 -5.43 29.42 -25.24
C ILE A 6 -5.26 30.24 -23.94
N LEU A 7 -4.03 30.37 -23.45
CA LEU A 7 -3.43 31.62 -22.95
C LEU A 7 -1.92 31.46 -22.63
N ILE A 8 -1.15 31.33 -23.72
CA ILE A 8 0.27 31.70 -23.88
C ILE A 8 1.33 30.77 -23.22
N LEU A 9 2.50 30.64 -23.87
CA LEU A 9 3.39 29.47 -23.86
C LEU A 9 4.88 29.92 -24.11
N VAL A 10 5.89 29.14 -23.66
CA VAL A 10 7.29 28.99 -24.19
C VAL A 10 8.55 29.46 -23.34
N CYS A 11 9.46 28.49 -23.05
CA CYS A 11 10.97 28.52 -22.93
C CYS A 11 11.82 28.70 -21.62
N ALA A 12 12.51 27.60 -21.24
CA ALA A 12 14.00 27.38 -21.18
C ALA A 12 14.90 27.47 -19.88
N LEU A 13 15.37 26.27 -19.44
CA LEU A 13 16.76 25.80 -19.06
C LEU A 13 17.54 26.15 -17.73
N LEU A 14 17.88 25.06 -16.98
CA LEU A 14 19.18 24.65 -16.33
C LEU A 14 19.72 25.34 -15.02
N ASP A 15 20.59 24.76 -14.14
CA ASP A 15 21.11 23.38 -13.83
C ASP A 15 21.70 23.25 -12.37
N GLY A 16 21.91 22.02 -11.86
CA GLY A 16 22.91 21.60 -10.84
C GLY A 16 22.67 21.79 -9.32
N LYS A 17 23.32 21.10 -8.34
CA LYS A 17 23.82 19.69 -8.16
C LYS A 17 24.41 19.48 -6.72
N TRP A 18 24.67 18.22 -6.29
CA TRP A 18 25.50 17.73 -5.13
C TRP A 18 24.88 17.64 -3.69
N THR A 19 25.39 16.86 -2.69
CA THR A 19 25.63 15.38 -2.53
C THR A 19 25.88 14.94 -1.06
N PHE A 20 25.36 13.75 -0.66
CA PHE A 20 25.87 12.69 0.27
C PHE A 20 26.46 12.92 1.71
N GLY A 21 26.14 11.95 2.59
CA GLY A 21 26.89 11.54 3.80
C GLY A 21 26.42 10.15 4.32
N GLN A 22 27.32 9.32 4.90
CA GLN A 22 27.05 7.93 5.36
C GLN A 22 27.40 7.71 6.85
N GLN A 23 26.81 6.70 7.52
CA GLN A 23 27.53 5.60 8.23
C GLN A 23 26.59 4.51 8.83
N ASP A 24 27.15 3.32 9.15
CA ASP A 24 26.47 2.05 9.45
C ASP A 24 26.31 1.72 10.96
N GLU A 25 25.31 0.90 11.35
CA GLU A 25 25.43 -0.02 12.51
C GLU A 25 24.44 -1.23 12.50
N LEU A 26 24.75 -2.29 13.27
CA LEU A 26 24.09 -3.61 13.21
C LEU A 26 22.76 -3.71 13.99
N SER A 27 21.87 -4.60 13.52
CA SER A 27 20.42 -4.49 13.68
C SER A 27 19.76 -5.88 13.79
N CYS A 28 18.65 -6.02 14.54
CA CYS A 28 17.79 -7.21 14.54
C CYS A 28 17.03 -7.32 13.20
N GLY A 29 17.74 -7.76 12.17
CA GLY A 29 17.32 -7.70 10.79
C GLY A 29 18.52 -7.95 9.88
N ILE A 30 18.32 -7.82 8.57
CA ILE A 30 19.35 -8.15 7.59
C ILE A 30 20.30 -6.97 7.45
N SER A 31 21.54 -7.13 7.90
CA SER A 31 22.61 -6.20 7.56
C SER A 31 22.89 -6.29 6.05
N LYS A 32 22.56 -5.20 5.34
CA LYS A 32 22.76 -4.89 3.90
C LYS A 32 21.53 -5.12 3.00
N PRO A 33 20.95 -4.05 2.41
CA PRO A 33 19.84 -4.13 1.44
C PRO A 33 20.17 -4.94 0.16
N VAL A 34 21.45 -5.05 -0.20
CA VAL A 34 21.90 -5.58 -1.51
C VAL A 34 21.89 -7.11 -1.60
N GLU A 35 21.95 -7.83 -0.47
CA GLU A 35 21.88 -9.30 -0.48
C GLU A 35 20.45 -9.85 -0.51
N TYR A 36 19.45 -9.09 -0.04
CA TYR A 36 18.06 -9.54 -0.02
C TYR A 36 17.47 -9.69 -1.43
N LEU A 37 17.80 -8.75 -2.33
CA LEU A 37 17.39 -8.74 -3.74
C LEU A 37 17.93 -9.95 -4.54
N ASN A 38 19.01 -10.60 -4.10
CA ASN A 38 19.64 -11.71 -4.83
C ASN A 38 19.19 -13.11 -4.36
N ILE A 39 18.60 -13.25 -3.17
CA ILE A 39 18.21 -14.55 -2.60
C ILE A 39 16.87 -15.06 -3.20
N VAL A 40 16.07 -14.17 -3.81
CA VAL A 40 14.74 -14.50 -4.36
C VAL A 40 14.78 -14.92 -5.85
N GLY A 41 15.86 -15.55 -6.34
CA GLY A 41 15.95 -16.15 -7.69
C GLY A 41 15.80 -17.69 -7.81
N ILE A 42 14.58 -18.21 -8.06
CA ILE A 42 14.24 -19.61 -8.50
C ILE A 42 12.88 -19.45 -9.24
N ARG A 43 12.63 -19.79 -10.53
CA ARG A 43 12.96 -20.95 -11.40
C ARG A 43 12.18 -22.24 -11.15
N SER A 44 10.86 -22.21 -11.47
CA SER A 44 9.98 -23.30 -11.98
C SER A 44 10.10 -24.71 -11.37
N PHE A 45 9.02 -25.35 -10.87
CA PHE A 45 7.99 -25.97 -11.72
C PHE A 45 6.69 -26.36 -10.97
N SER A 46 5.72 -26.91 -11.71
CA SER A 46 4.44 -27.44 -11.24
C SER A 46 4.56 -28.58 -10.20
N ASP A 47 3.78 -28.52 -9.12
CA ASP A 47 2.70 -29.50 -8.84
C ASP A 47 1.99 -29.21 -7.48
N VAL A 48 0.68 -28.92 -7.56
CA VAL A 48 -0.40 -29.33 -6.63
C VAL A 48 -0.33 -28.96 -5.11
N VAL A 49 -1.17 -27.98 -4.71
CA VAL A 49 -1.95 -27.84 -3.43
C VAL A 49 -1.37 -27.11 -2.19
N SER A 50 -1.90 -25.90 -1.93
CA SER A 50 -2.64 -25.36 -0.73
C SER A 50 -2.29 -25.76 0.73
N ARG A 51 -2.49 -24.97 1.82
CA ARG A 51 -2.85 -23.54 2.09
C ARG A 51 -2.23 -23.11 3.45
N VAL A 52 -1.91 -21.82 3.65
CA VAL A 52 -2.37 -21.06 4.85
C VAL A 52 -3.51 -20.17 4.34
N ALA A 53 -4.61 -20.07 5.08
CA ALA A 53 -5.91 -20.26 4.44
C ALA A 53 -6.36 -19.21 3.41
N GLY A 54 -6.15 -19.52 2.12
CA GLY A 54 -6.74 -18.96 0.89
C GLY A 54 -6.48 -19.95 -0.27
N THR A 55 -6.80 -19.70 -1.55
CA THR A 55 -6.72 -20.74 -2.63
C THR A 55 -5.30 -21.25 -2.94
N SER A 56 -5.02 -21.83 -4.11
CA SER A 56 -3.71 -22.43 -4.47
C SER A 56 -2.56 -21.43 -4.62
N GLU A 57 -2.66 -20.26 -3.98
CA GLU A 57 -1.86 -19.04 -4.15
C GLU A 57 -0.94 -18.75 -2.95
N THR A 58 -0.89 -19.60 -1.92
CA THR A 58 0.15 -19.45 -0.87
C THR A 58 1.49 -19.99 -1.34
N GLU A 59 2.44 -19.09 -1.52
CA GLU A 59 3.81 -19.41 -1.92
C GLU A 59 4.53 -20.29 -0.88
N SER A 60 5.39 -21.18 -1.39
CA SER A 60 6.37 -21.87 -0.58
C SER A 60 7.45 -20.88 -0.14
N VAL A 61 7.62 -20.71 1.17
CA VAL A 61 8.65 -19.80 1.68
C VAL A 61 10.01 -20.42 1.44
N ARG A 62 10.92 -19.64 0.87
CA ARG A 62 12.29 -20.09 0.59
C ARG A 62 13.13 -20.14 1.87
N PRO A 63 14.13 -21.04 1.94
CA PRO A 63 15.15 -21.02 2.97
C PRO A 63 15.65 -19.61 3.29
N ARG A 64 15.79 -19.29 4.58
CA ARG A 64 16.24 -17.99 5.12
C ARG A 64 15.31 -16.79 4.98
N THR A 65 14.12 -16.91 4.37
CA THR A 65 13.19 -15.76 4.26
C THR A 65 12.73 -15.27 5.64
N TYR A 66 12.38 -16.21 6.53
CA TYR A 66 11.88 -15.92 7.88
C TYR A 66 12.69 -16.67 8.94
N PRO A 67 13.96 -16.25 9.17
CA PRO A 67 14.92 -16.97 10.01
C PRO A 67 14.59 -16.95 11.51
N TRP A 68 13.51 -16.27 11.91
CA TRP A 68 12.99 -16.23 13.27
C TRP A 68 11.90 -17.26 13.54
N LEU A 69 11.37 -17.95 12.52
CA LEU A 69 10.28 -18.90 12.74
C LEU A 69 10.74 -20.17 13.44
N VAL A 70 9.84 -20.71 14.26
CA VAL A 70 10.03 -21.91 15.04
C VAL A 70 8.83 -22.83 14.85
N SER A 71 9.10 -24.10 14.61
CA SER A 71 8.08 -25.15 14.55
C SER A 71 8.16 -25.97 15.84
N ALA A 72 7.12 -25.94 16.67
CA ALA A 72 6.98 -26.79 17.84
C ALA A 72 6.17 -28.04 17.48
N GLY A 73 6.65 -29.21 17.87
CA GLY A 73 6.04 -30.47 17.49
C GLY A 73 6.81 -31.68 18.01
N PHE A 74 6.48 -32.86 17.48
CA PHE A 74 7.13 -34.11 17.83
C PHE A 74 7.30 -34.98 16.59
N LEU A 75 8.11 -36.04 16.69
CA LEU A 75 8.14 -37.12 15.70
C LEU A 75 7.01 -38.10 16.01
N ASP A 76 6.23 -38.47 15.00
CA ASP A 76 5.27 -39.57 15.09
C ASP A 76 5.98 -40.94 15.05
N ASN A 77 5.20 -42.02 15.16
CA ASN A 77 5.72 -43.39 15.22
C ASN A 77 6.49 -43.80 13.95
N ASP A 78 6.22 -43.14 12.82
CA ASP A 78 6.88 -43.39 11.53
C ASP A 78 8.12 -42.49 11.35
N GLY A 79 8.49 -41.72 12.37
CA GLY A 79 9.64 -40.80 12.34
C GLY A 79 9.38 -39.52 11.54
N LEU A 80 8.13 -39.20 11.22
CA LEU A 80 7.76 -37.98 10.49
C LEU A 80 7.44 -36.86 11.49
N TRP A 81 7.73 -35.61 11.09
CA TRP A 81 7.38 -34.47 11.94
C TRP A 81 5.87 -34.23 11.97
N ASN A 82 5.36 -33.97 13.17
CA ASN A 82 4.01 -33.54 13.45
C ASN A 82 4.05 -32.16 14.10
N HIS A 83 3.75 -31.12 13.32
CA HIS A 83 3.66 -29.74 13.79
C HIS A 83 2.45 -29.56 14.70
N GLN A 84 2.63 -28.82 15.80
CA GLN A 84 1.57 -28.53 16.76
C GLN A 84 1.32 -27.02 16.91
N CYS A 85 2.40 -26.23 16.98
CA CYS A 85 2.33 -24.77 17.10
C CYS A 85 3.55 -24.08 16.49
N GLY A 86 3.36 -22.83 16.08
CA GLY A 86 4.42 -21.92 15.70
C GLY A 86 5.07 -21.20 16.89
N GLY A 87 6.13 -20.47 16.56
CA GLY A 87 6.83 -19.59 17.48
C GLY A 87 7.79 -18.66 16.75
N SER A 88 8.38 -17.74 17.51
CA SER A 88 9.23 -16.66 17.01
C SER A 88 10.44 -16.46 17.91
N ILE A 89 11.65 -16.51 17.36
CA ILE A 89 12.90 -16.30 18.10
C ILE A 89 12.98 -14.82 18.48
N ILE A 90 13.02 -14.50 19.78
CA ILE A 90 13.20 -13.13 20.26
C ILE A 90 14.54 -12.92 20.99
N SER A 91 15.24 -14.01 21.34
CA SER A 91 16.65 -14.00 21.76
C SER A 91 17.28 -15.39 21.58
N ASN A 92 18.56 -15.55 21.91
CA ASN A 92 19.27 -16.82 21.80
C ASN A 92 18.76 -17.93 22.75
N LYS A 93 17.90 -17.58 23.72
CA LYS A 93 17.32 -18.51 24.71
C LYS A 93 15.79 -18.47 24.80
N HIS A 94 15.12 -17.54 24.13
CA HIS A 94 13.68 -17.28 24.34
C HIS A 94 12.91 -17.24 23.02
N ILE A 95 11.87 -18.06 22.95
CA ILE A 95 10.94 -18.17 21.82
C ILE A 95 9.57 -17.68 22.27
N LEU A 96 9.00 -16.73 21.54
CA LEU A 96 7.67 -16.16 21.77
C LEU A 96 6.61 -16.96 21.00
N THR A 97 5.51 -17.30 21.66
CA THR A 97 4.43 -18.16 21.13
C THR A 97 3.11 -17.85 21.86
N ALA A 98 2.02 -18.54 21.49
CA ALA A 98 0.73 -18.43 22.18
C ALA A 98 0.74 -19.22 23.51
N ALA A 99 -0.11 -18.84 24.47
CA ALA A 99 -0.20 -19.53 25.74
C ALA A 99 -0.91 -20.89 25.63
N HIS A 100 -1.94 -21.01 24.80
CA HIS A 100 -2.59 -22.30 24.56
C HIS A 100 -1.65 -23.33 23.91
N CYS A 101 -0.62 -22.88 23.17
CA CYS A 101 0.43 -23.75 22.64
C CYS A 101 1.28 -24.44 23.71
N THR A 102 1.19 -24.02 24.99
CA THR A 102 1.84 -24.69 26.11
C THR A 102 0.99 -25.82 26.72
N MET A 103 -0.16 -26.13 26.11
CA MET A 103 -1.08 -27.20 26.52
C MET A 103 -0.95 -28.48 25.67
N GLY A 104 -0.10 -28.46 24.63
CA GLY A 104 0.21 -29.62 23.81
C GLY A 104 0.93 -30.75 24.58
N PRO A 105 1.20 -31.89 23.92
CA PRO A 105 1.83 -33.04 24.57
C PRO A 105 3.21 -32.67 25.14
N GLY A 106 3.50 -33.14 26.36
CA GLY A 106 4.65 -32.69 27.17
C GLY A 106 6.05 -33.05 26.63
N ASN A 107 6.14 -33.63 25.44
CA ASN A 107 7.36 -34.01 24.74
C ASN A 107 7.66 -33.14 23.50
N MET A 108 6.98 -32.00 23.32
CA MET A 108 7.25 -31.10 22.20
C MET A 108 8.71 -30.61 22.17
N VAL A 109 9.30 -30.71 20.99
CA VAL A 109 10.62 -30.22 20.62
C VAL A 109 10.44 -29.02 19.68
N LEU A 110 11.37 -28.07 19.72
CA LEU A 110 11.40 -26.93 18.81
C LEU A 110 12.39 -27.19 17.67
N ARG A 111 11.96 -26.96 16.43
CA ARG A 111 12.78 -26.94 15.21
C ARG A 111 12.99 -25.52 14.70
N PHE A 112 14.20 -25.26 14.19
CA PHE A 112 14.65 -23.95 13.71
C PHE A 112 15.30 -24.07 12.34
N GLY A 113 15.19 -23.02 11.51
CA GLY A 113 15.82 -22.91 10.19
C GLY A 113 15.08 -23.64 9.05
N ASP A 114 14.38 -24.72 9.40
CA ASP A 114 13.60 -25.61 8.52
C ASP A 114 12.47 -24.87 7.76
N THR A 115 12.36 -25.08 6.45
CA THR A 115 11.20 -24.63 5.63
C THR A 115 10.27 -25.77 5.18
N ARG A 116 10.68 -27.04 5.33
CA ARG A 116 9.94 -28.25 4.89
C ARG A 116 10.10 -29.38 5.92
N LEU A 117 9.21 -29.38 6.91
CA LEU A 117 9.25 -30.19 8.14
C LEU A 117 9.37 -31.72 7.95
N ARG A 118 9.09 -32.26 6.76
CA ARG A 118 9.17 -33.70 6.43
C ARG A 118 10.21 -34.08 5.36
N ASP A 119 10.98 -33.13 4.82
CA ASP A 119 12.06 -33.44 3.87
C ASP A 119 13.43 -33.24 4.53
N ALA A 120 14.29 -34.26 4.48
CA ALA A 120 15.66 -34.17 4.97
C ALA A 120 16.62 -33.45 3.99
N ASN A 121 16.13 -33.09 2.79
CA ASN A 121 16.91 -32.39 1.77
C ASN A 121 16.81 -30.86 1.83
N ASP A 122 16.03 -30.28 2.76
CA ASP A 122 16.07 -28.85 3.01
C ASP A 122 17.22 -28.49 3.97
N ASP A 123 17.78 -27.30 3.70
CA ASP A 123 18.97 -26.66 4.28
C ASP A 123 19.80 -27.29 5.43
N GLN A 124 21.12 -27.12 5.29
CA GLN A 124 22.19 -27.56 6.21
C GLN A 124 22.22 -26.82 7.56
N ALA A 125 21.08 -26.46 8.13
CA ALA A 125 20.94 -25.60 9.31
C ALA A 125 19.77 -25.97 10.25
N VAL A 126 19.18 -27.16 10.12
CA VAL A 126 18.13 -27.63 11.05
C VAL A 126 18.72 -27.85 12.44
N PHE A 127 18.24 -27.08 13.43
CA PHE A 127 18.50 -27.34 14.84
C PHE A 127 17.24 -27.83 15.53
N THR A 128 17.40 -28.75 16.48
CA THR A 128 16.37 -29.10 17.47
C THR A 128 16.75 -28.59 18.86
N ARG A 129 15.77 -28.17 19.66
CA ARG A 129 15.94 -27.85 21.10
C ARG A 129 14.72 -28.29 21.89
N SER A 130 14.95 -28.90 23.05
CA SER A 130 13.90 -29.13 24.03
C SER A 130 13.53 -27.83 24.75
N ILE A 131 12.26 -27.67 25.07
CA ILE A 131 11.77 -26.60 25.95
C ILE A 131 12.31 -26.88 27.36
N TYR A 132 13.08 -25.95 27.93
CA TYR A 132 13.64 -26.08 29.28
C TYR A 132 12.67 -25.54 30.35
N ARG A 133 12.01 -24.42 30.06
CA ARG A 133 10.99 -23.81 30.93
C ARG A 133 9.98 -23.05 30.08
N THR A 134 8.73 -23.04 30.53
CA THR A 134 7.67 -22.23 29.92
C THR A 134 7.28 -21.12 30.88
N HIS A 135 7.17 -19.90 30.36
CA HIS A 135 6.64 -18.74 31.07
C HIS A 135 5.32 -18.36 30.39
N VAL A 136 4.20 -18.41 31.10
CA VAL A 136 2.86 -18.05 30.58
C VAL A 136 2.45 -16.70 31.18
N HIS A 137 1.75 -15.86 30.40
CA HIS A 137 1.27 -14.57 30.90
C HIS A 137 0.32 -14.75 32.12
N PRO A 138 0.54 -14.08 33.27
CA PRO A 138 -0.24 -14.33 34.48
C PRO A 138 -1.75 -14.09 34.38
N LYS A 139 -2.19 -13.24 33.43
CA LYS A 139 -3.62 -12.98 33.15
C LYS A 139 -4.26 -13.96 32.14
N TYR A 140 -3.53 -14.95 31.64
CA TYR A 140 -4.09 -15.95 30.72
C TYR A 140 -5.00 -16.92 31.49
N GLN A 141 -6.31 -16.88 31.21
CA GLN A 141 -7.28 -17.78 31.84
C GLN A 141 -7.28 -19.15 31.14
N ARG A 142 -6.33 -20.00 31.56
CA ARG A 142 -6.04 -21.31 30.95
C ARG A 142 -7.27 -22.19 30.74
N ASP A 143 -8.15 -22.29 31.73
CA ASP A 143 -9.32 -23.17 31.69
C ASP A 143 -10.45 -22.67 30.76
N LYS A 144 -10.36 -21.41 30.31
CA LYS A 144 -11.33 -20.78 29.39
C LYS A 144 -10.78 -20.60 27.98
N ASN A 145 -9.46 -20.68 27.79
CA ASN A 145 -8.78 -20.47 26.51
C ASN A 145 -9.10 -19.09 25.87
N GLU A 146 -9.13 -18.04 26.68
CA GLU A 146 -9.43 -16.66 26.26
C GLU A 146 -8.28 -16.02 25.45
N ALA A 147 -8.60 -15.31 24.37
CA ALA A 147 -7.60 -14.71 23.48
C ALA A 147 -6.84 -13.49 24.05
N TYR A 148 -7.32 -12.86 25.13
CA TYR A 148 -6.80 -11.55 25.61
C TYR A 148 -5.31 -11.53 25.97
N TYR A 149 -4.83 -12.59 26.60
CA TYR A 149 -3.46 -12.70 27.10
C TYR A 149 -2.82 -14.02 26.69
N ASP A 150 -3.20 -14.52 25.51
CA ASP A 150 -2.74 -15.79 24.94
C ASP A 150 -1.30 -15.67 24.41
N VAL A 151 -0.36 -15.43 25.32
CA VAL A 151 1.07 -15.26 25.06
C VAL A 151 1.91 -16.00 26.10
N ALA A 152 2.92 -16.71 25.60
CA ALA A 152 3.90 -17.41 26.41
C ALA A 152 5.30 -17.33 25.78
N ILE A 153 6.31 -17.62 26.61
CA ILE A 153 7.71 -17.69 26.21
C ILE A 153 8.27 -19.06 26.58
N TRP A 154 8.80 -19.79 25.60
CA TRP A 154 9.63 -20.97 25.83
C TRP A 154 11.09 -20.54 26.02
N GLU A 155 11.65 -20.86 27.18
CA GLU A 155 13.08 -20.81 27.48
C GLU A 155 13.72 -22.14 27.04
N ILE A 156 14.86 -22.08 26.34
CA ILE A 156 15.59 -23.24 25.82
C ILE A 156 17.01 -23.33 26.36
N LYS A 157 17.52 -24.56 26.56
CA LYS A 157 18.91 -24.85 26.94
C LYS A 157 19.45 -26.07 26.18
N PRO A 158 20.66 -26.02 25.62
CA PRO A 158 21.50 -24.83 25.43
C PRO A 158 20.86 -23.85 24.45
N GLY A 159 21.28 -22.58 24.50
CA GLY A 159 20.83 -21.56 23.56
C GLY A 159 21.19 -21.87 22.10
N ILE A 160 20.66 -21.05 21.19
CA ILE A 160 20.93 -21.16 19.76
C ILE A 160 22.00 -20.14 19.35
N GLN A 161 22.90 -20.55 18.46
CA GLN A 161 23.85 -19.66 17.81
C GLN A 161 23.20 -19.11 16.53
N PHE A 162 23.15 -17.79 16.38
CA PHE A 162 22.56 -17.16 15.20
C PHE A 162 23.47 -17.30 13.96
N ASN A 163 22.86 -17.49 12.80
CA ASN A 163 23.55 -17.65 11.52
C ASN A 163 22.71 -17.03 10.37
N SER A 164 22.82 -17.52 9.14
CA SER A 164 22.02 -17.04 8.00
C SER A 164 20.60 -17.60 7.92
N PHE A 165 20.31 -18.69 8.63
CA PHE A 165 19.03 -19.40 8.66
C PHE A 165 18.26 -19.19 9.98
N VAL A 166 18.97 -18.84 11.06
CA VAL A 166 18.39 -18.71 12.40
C VAL A 166 18.79 -17.37 13.03
N ARG A 167 17.83 -16.48 13.27
CA ARG A 167 18.01 -15.09 13.74
C ARG A 167 16.79 -14.62 14.54
N PRO A 168 16.91 -13.64 15.45
CA PRO A 168 15.76 -13.09 16.16
C PRO A 168 14.97 -12.09 15.32
N ILE A 169 13.66 -11.97 15.57
CA ILE A 169 12.80 -10.86 15.11
C ILE A 169 12.79 -9.72 16.15
N CYS A 170 12.48 -8.49 15.75
CA CYS A 170 12.21 -7.42 16.71
C CYS A 170 10.85 -7.61 17.38
N ILE A 171 10.80 -7.28 18.67
CA ILE A 171 9.59 -6.95 19.41
C ILE A 171 9.45 -5.42 19.54
N PRO A 172 8.25 -4.87 19.77
CA PRO A 172 8.06 -3.42 19.93
C PRO A 172 8.76 -2.90 21.19
N ASN A 173 9.37 -1.71 21.09
CA ASN A 173 10.08 -1.10 22.23
C ASN A 173 9.15 -0.31 23.16
N GLU A 174 8.10 0.29 22.60
CA GLU A 174 7.16 1.20 23.26
C GLU A 174 5.74 0.65 23.13
N ALA A 175 4.92 0.89 24.15
CA ALA A 175 3.50 0.59 24.07
C ALA A 175 2.76 1.76 23.42
N LYS A 176 1.97 1.47 22.39
CA LYS A 176 1.00 2.43 21.84
C LYS A 176 -0.38 2.12 22.40
N LEU A 177 -1.09 3.16 22.86
CA LEU A 177 -2.42 3.00 23.46
C LEU A 177 -3.55 2.80 22.44
N ASN A 178 -3.32 3.09 21.15
CA ASN A 178 -4.38 3.08 20.14
C ASN A 178 -4.11 2.05 19.03
N VAL A 179 -5.00 1.07 18.91
CA VAL A 179 -4.99 0.04 17.84
C VAL A 179 -5.33 0.65 16.48
N ASP A 180 -6.22 1.63 16.44
CA ASP A 180 -6.76 2.23 15.21
C ASP A 180 -5.72 3.02 14.42
N GLN A 181 -4.60 3.43 15.06
CA GLN A 181 -3.45 4.07 14.37
C GLN A 181 -2.79 3.18 13.30
N HIS A 182 -3.02 1.87 13.34
CA HIS A 182 -2.49 0.93 12.36
C HIS A 182 -3.59 0.32 11.47
N SER A 183 -4.82 0.86 11.53
CA SER A 183 -5.93 0.40 10.68
C SER A 183 -5.56 0.42 9.20
N MET A 184 -6.00 -0.59 8.45
CA MET A 184 -5.72 -0.79 7.03
C MET A 184 -4.24 -1.04 6.68
N GLN A 185 -3.34 -1.15 7.66
CA GLN A 185 -1.94 -1.51 7.40
C GLN A 185 -1.82 -2.99 6.99
N GLN A 186 -0.93 -3.27 6.04
CA GLN A 186 -0.59 -4.63 5.61
C GLN A 186 0.46 -5.25 6.55
N MET A 187 0.14 -6.43 7.06
CA MET A 187 1.01 -7.28 7.88
C MET A 187 1.34 -8.57 7.14
N HIS A 188 2.50 -9.15 7.42
CA HIS A 188 2.89 -10.48 6.99
C HIS A 188 2.50 -11.50 8.07
N LEU A 189 1.96 -12.64 7.63
CA LEU A 189 1.80 -13.84 8.42
C LEU A 189 2.56 -14.98 7.71
N ALA A 190 3.28 -15.80 8.47
CA ALA A 190 3.93 -17.01 7.97
C ALA A 190 3.88 -18.13 9.01
N GLY A 191 3.59 -19.36 8.57
CA GLY A 191 3.34 -20.51 9.44
C GLY A 191 3.10 -21.83 8.69
N TRP A 192 2.83 -22.89 9.45
CA TRP A 192 2.65 -24.27 8.98
C TRP A 192 1.22 -24.80 9.25
N GLY A 193 0.23 -23.91 9.32
CA GLY A 193 -1.13 -24.25 9.72
C GLY A 193 -1.86 -25.29 8.87
N LEU A 194 -2.70 -26.09 9.53
CA LEU A 194 -3.55 -27.11 8.91
C LEU A 194 -4.67 -26.51 8.04
N SER A 195 -5.01 -27.16 6.93
CA SER A 195 -5.94 -26.65 5.93
C SER A 195 -7.35 -27.28 5.98
N GLY A 196 -8.38 -26.49 6.35
CA GLY A 196 -9.80 -26.77 6.05
C GLY A 196 -10.69 -27.24 7.21
N ARG A 197 -12.02 -27.14 7.06
CA ARG A 197 -13.02 -27.45 8.11
C ARG A 197 -13.16 -28.94 8.47
N SER A 198 -12.63 -29.89 7.67
CA SER A 198 -12.84 -31.34 7.91
C SER A 198 -11.76 -32.30 7.33
N ALA A 199 -10.55 -31.84 6.99
CA ALA A 199 -9.55 -32.69 6.34
C ALA A 199 -8.36 -33.03 7.27
N ALA A 200 -8.16 -34.32 7.52
CA ALA A 200 -6.94 -34.83 8.14
C ALA A 200 -5.76 -34.76 7.14
N GLY A 201 -4.64 -34.18 7.56
CA GLY A 201 -3.42 -34.09 6.74
C GLY A 201 -2.46 -33.03 7.26
N SER A 202 -1.27 -33.45 7.70
CA SER A 202 -0.18 -32.57 8.14
C SER A 202 0.28 -31.65 7.01
N GLN A 203 0.24 -30.33 7.20
CA GLN A 203 0.91 -29.38 6.34
C GLN A 203 2.38 -29.26 6.78
N ASN A 204 3.31 -29.53 5.88
CA ASN A 204 4.74 -29.66 6.21
C ASN A 204 5.60 -28.55 5.61
N MET A 205 5.01 -27.67 4.80
CA MET A 205 5.70 -26.63 4.05
C MET A 205 5.38 -25.27 4.66
N LEU A 206 6.40 -24.45 4.90
CA LEU A 206 6.20 -23.09 5.38
C LEU A 206 5.48 -22.26 4.30
N ARG A 207 4.38 -21.62 4.68
CA ARG A 207 3.59 -20.74 3.81
C ARG A 207 3.65 -19.30 4.32
N GLN A 208 3.34 -18.36 3.43
CA GLN A 208 3.18 -16.94 3.74
C GLN A 208 1.87 -16.39 3.20
N VAL A 209 1.35 -15.35 3.84
CA VAL A 209 0.20 -14.57 3.37
C VAL A 209 0.28 -13.13 3.91
N PHE A 210 -0.29 -12.19 3.15
CA PHE A 210 -0.37 -10.78 3.53
C PHE A 210 -1.79 -10.48 4.02
N LEU A 211 -1.92 -9.87 5.20
CA LEU A 211 -3.20 -9.60 5.85
C LEU A 211 -3.32 -8.12 6.20
N THR A 212 -4.46 -7.53 5.89
CA THR A 212 -4.82 -6.19 6.35
C THR A 212 -5.33 -6.27 7.79
N ILE A 213 -4.84 -5.41 8.68
CA ILE A 213 -5.36 -5.29 10.04
C ILE A 213 -6.49 -4.26 10.16
N TYR A 214 -7.41 -4.49 11.09
CA TYR A 214 -8.63 -3.71 11.27
C TYR A 214 -8.54 -2.78 12.48
N ALA A 215 -9.18 -1.61 12.39
CA ALA A 215 -9.57 -0.82 13.55
C ALA A 215 -10.42 -1.67 14.52
N GLN A 216 -10.26 -1.47 15.83
CA GLN A 216 -10.90 -2.30 16.86
C GLN A 216 -12.45 -2.19 16.78
N ARG A 217 -12.97 -0.99 16.49
CA ARG A 217 -14.40 -0.77 16.23
C ARG A 217 -14.91 -1.53 15.00
N LEU A 218 -14.10 -1.60 13.93
CA LEU A 218 -14.47 -2.32 12.71
C LEU A 218 -14.42 -3.84 12.91
N CYS A 219 -13.45 -4.37 13.68
CA CYS A 219 -13.49 -5.76 14.15
C CYS A 219 -14.83 -6.06 14.82
N GLN A 220 -15.18 -5.25 15.83
CA GLN A 220 -16.37 -5.44 16.65
C GLN A 220 -17.63 -5.44 15.78
N THR A 221 -17.82 -4.42 14.93
CA THR A 221 -18.99 -4.35 14.04
C THR A 221 -19.09 -5.52 13.05
N LEU A 222 -17.97 -6.04 12.53
CA LEU A 222 -17.98 -7.21 11.63
C LEU A 222 -18.45 -8.51 12.32
N TYR A 223 -18.30 -8.61 13.64
CA TYR A 223 -18.81 -9.72 14.44
C TYR A 223 -20.22 -9.46 14.99
N GLU A 224 -20.55 -8.23 15.39
CA GLU A 224 -21.91 -7.83 15.78
C GLU A 224 -22.91 -8.02 14.63
N GLN A 225 -22.52 -7.73 13.38
CA GLN A 225 -23.35 -8.00 12.21
C GLN A 225 -23.52 -9.50 11.90
N ALA A 226 -22.74 -10.37 12.55
CA ALA A 226 -22.89 -11.83 12.46
C ALA A 226 -23.86 -12.41 13.50
N ASP A 227 -24.04 -11.69 14.62
CA ASP A 227 -24.90 -12.04 15.76
C ASP A 227 -26.32 -12.41 15.31
N GLU A 228 -26.86 -11.63 14.38
CA GLU A 228 -28.19 -11.82 13.80
C GLU A 228 -28.34 -13.07 12.91
N SER A 229 -27.28 -13.84 12.61
CA SER A 229 -27.33 -14.89 11.57
C SER A 229 -26.63 -16.24 11.81
N ASP A 230 -25.70 -16.39 12.78
CA ASP A 230 -25.05 -17.69 13.05
C ASP A 230 -24.74 -17.93 14.54
N THR A 231 -25.58 -18.74 15.19
CA THR A 231 -25.45 -19.09 16.62
C THR A 231 -24.15 -19.83 16.96
N ASN A 232 -23.52 -20.53 16.02
CA ASN A 232 -22.25 -21.23 16.28
C ASN A 232 -21.09 -20.23 16.39
N ILE A 233 -21.10 -19.19 15.56
CA ILE A 233 -20.14 -18.09 15.62
C ILE A 233 -20.32 -17.31 16.93
N MET A 234 -21.56 -17.05 17.36
CA MET A 234 -21.84 -16.40 18.65
C MET A 234 -21.32 -17.18 19.87
N ASN A 235 -21.48 -18.52 19.87
CA ASN A 235 -20.89 -19.36 20.90
C ASN A 235 -19.34 -19.33 20.85
N ALA A 236 -18.73 -19.27 19.66
CA ALA A 236 -17.28 -19.16 19.52
C ALA A 236 -16.74 -17.79 20.00
N ILE A 237 -17.41 -16.68 19.67
CA ILE A 237 -17.12 -15.33 20.18
C ILE A 237 -17.21 -15.32 21.70
N SER A 238 -18.33 -15.77 22.26
CA SER A 238 -18.62 -15.69 23.70
C SER A 238 -17.62 -16.50 24.54
N ASN A 239 -17.08 -17.61 24.01
CA ASN A 239 -16.05 -18.39 24.69
C ASN A 239 -14.64 -17.79 24.53
N LEU A 240 -14.27 -17.29 23.33
CA LEU A 240 -12.92 -16.82 23.05
C LEU A 240 -12.64 -15.40 23.59
N ILE A 241 -13.66 -14.53 23.56
CA ILE A 241 -13.61 -13.12 23.99
C ILE A 241 -14.88 -12.73 24.79
N PRO A 242 -15.11 -13.34 25.96
CA PRO A 242 -16.33 -13.14 26.78
C PRO A 242 -16.60 -11.68 27.20
N ASN A 243 -15.58 -10.83 27.21
CA ASN A 243 -15.67 -9.41 27.58
C ASN A 243 -15.61 -8.47 26.35
N GLY A 244 -15.90 -8.98 25.15
CA GLY A 244 -15.83 -8.22 23.89
C GLY A 244 -14.41 -7.93 23.40
N PHE A 245 -14.27 -7.15 22.32
CA PHE A 245 -12.97 -6.79 21.75
C PHE A 245 -12.24 -5.79 22.65
N GLN A 246 -11.09 -6.20 23.18
CA GLN A 246 -10.20 -5.36 24.00
C GLN A 246 -8.99 -4.87 23.21
N SER A 247 -8.33 -3.80 23.68
CA SER A 247 -7.22 -3.15 22.98
C SER A 247 -5.90 -3.93 22.98
N ASN A 248 -5.83 -5.06 23.69
CA ASN A 248 -4.76 -6.06 23.61
C ASN A 248 -4.98 -7.07 22.47
N ILE A 249 -6.08 -6.98 21.71
CA ILE A 249 -6.38 -7.80 20.54
C ILE A 249 -6.30 -6.97 19.26
N VAL A 250 -5.83 -7.61 18.17
CA VAL A 250 -5.90 -7.12 16.78
C VAL A 250 -6.59 -8.18 15.94
N CYS A 251 -7.33 -7.76 14.91
CA CYS A 251 -7.87 -8.66 13.90
C CYS A 251 -7.20 -8.43 12.55
N ALA A 252 -7.06 -9.49 11.75
CA ALA A 252 -6.49 -9.44 10.40
C ALA A 252 -7.05 -10.54 9.48
N GLY A 253 -7.20 -10.27 8.19
CA GLY A 253 -7.73 -11.22 7.19
C GLY A 253 -9.24 -11.11 6.92
N GLY A 254 -9.81 -12.02 6.14
CA GLY A 254 -11.24 -12.03 5.78
C GLY A 254 -11.63 -11.17 4.57
N ALA A 255 -12.81 -10.55 4.60
CA ALA A 255 -13.52 -9.99 3.43
C ALA A 255 -12.70 -9.02 2.58
N ILE A 256 -11.98 -8.09 3.23
CA ILE A 256 -11.16 -7.06 2.56
C ILE A 256 -9.92 -7.68 1.89
N THR A 257 -9.42 -8.80 2.44
CA THR A 257 -8.21 -9.48 1.93
C THR A 257 -8.49 -10.52 0.85
N GLY A 258 -9.74 -10.95 0.66
CA GLY A 258 -10.07 -11.99 -0.34
C GLY A 258 -9.93 -13.42 0.18
N ASN A 259 -10.44 -13.69 1.39
CA ASN A 259 -10.49 -15.03 2.01
C ASN A 259 -9.11 -15.56 2.44
N TYR A 260 -8.28 -14.68 3.01
CA TYR A 260 -6.99 -15.00 3.62
C TYR A 260 -7.03 -14.88 5.16
N GLY A 261 -6.32 -15.75 5.88
CA GLY A 261 -6.17 -15.66 7.35
C GLY A 261 -5.40 -16.81 7.97
N SER A 262 -5.22 -16.77 9.30
CA SER A 262 -4.52 -17.81 10.07
C SER A 262 -5.40 -19.04 10.33
N CYS A 263 -4.77 -20.18 10.55
CA CYS A 263 -5.39 -21.44 10.96
C CYS A 263 -5.01 -21.85 12.38
N LYS A 264 -5.72 -22.85 12.94
CA LYS A 264 -5.41 -23.45 14.26
C LYS A 264 -3.98 -23.99 14.40
N GLY A 265 -3.36 -24.41 13.29
CA GLY A 265 -1.95 -24.84 13.31
C GLY A 265 -0.95 -23.67 13.18
N ASP A 266 -1.39 -22.46 12.84
CA ASP A 266 -0.51 -21.29 12.84
C ASP A 266 -0.38 -20.66 14.24
N SER A 267 -1.09 -21.17 15.25
CA SER A 267 -1.05 -20.66 16.63
C SER A 267 0.37 -20.44 17.15
N GLY A 268 0.62 -19.28 17.74
CA GLY A 268 1.96 -18.87 18.17
C GLY A 268 2.87 -18.31 17.07
N SER A 269 2.49 -18.40 15.80
CA SER A 269 3.24 -17.78 14.68
C SER A 269 3.15 -16.25 14.73
N PRO A 270 4.16 -15.54 14.19
CA PRO A 270 4.21 -14.09 14.23
C PRO A 270 3.30 -13.45 13.17
N LEU A 271 2.58 -12.40 13.57
CA LEU A 271 2.07 -11.36 12.67
C LEU A 271 3.06 -10.19 12.73
N PHE A 272 3.67 -9.81 11.61
CA PHE A 272 4.81 -8.90 11.59
C PHE A 272 4.83 -7.94 10.40
N GLN A 273 5.55 -6.82 10.55
CA GLN A 273 5.75 -5.80 9.51
C GLN A 273 7.23 -5.58 9.24
N PHE A 274 7.57 -5.15 8.02
CA PHE A 274 8.87 -4.55 7.75
C PHE A 274 8.83 -3.04 8.03
N SER A 275 9.55 -2.58 9.06
CA SER A 275 9.73 -1.17 9.33
C SER A 275 10.83 -0.61 8.42
N GLN A 276 10.44 0.10 7.36
CA GLN A 276 11.38 0.72 6.42
C GLN A 276 12.31 1.72 7.13
N SER A 277 11.77 2.57 8.01
CA SER A 277 12.55 3.57 8.77
C SER A 277 13.56 2.97 9.74
N ARG A 278 13.38 1.71 10.18
CA ARG A 278 14.31 1.02 11.09
C ARG A 278 15.09 -0.11 10.39
N LEU A 279 14.80 -0.40 9.12
CA LEU A 279 15.27 -1.55 8.32
C LEU A 279 15.20 -2.90 9.07
N LYS A 280 14.07 -3.14 9.76
CA LYS A 280 13.86 -4.27 10.68
C LYS A 280 12.49 -4.88 10.52
N PHE A 281 12.39 -6.20 10.67
CA PHE A 281 11.11 -6.88 10.85
C PHE A 281 10.69 -6.80 12.31
N ILE A 282 9.49 -6.28 12.56
CA ILE A 282 8.91 -6.11 13.89
C ILE A 282 7.65 -6.94 13.98
N GLN A 283 7.60 -7.85 14.94
CA GLN A 283 6.40 -8.60 15.28
C GLN A 283 5.42 -7.69 16.02
N GLN A 284 4.22 -7.51 15.44
CA GLN A 284 3.15 -6.71 16.03
C GLN A 284 2.10 -7.59 16.73
N GLY A 285 2.02 -8.88 16.40
CA GLY A 285 1.11 -9.80 17.07
C GLY A 285 1.54 -11.27 17.06
N ILE A 286 0.76 -12.08 17.77
CA ILE A 286 0.85 -13.54 17.84
C ILE A 286 -0.50 -14.11 17.40
N VAL A 287 -0.50 -15.13 16.54
CA VAL A 287 -1.73 -15.89 16.22
C VAL A 287 -2.29 -16.52 17.50
N SER A 288 -3.47 -16.07 17.92
CA SER A 288 -4.20 -16.64 19.07
C SER A 288 -5.33 -17.56 18.60
N GLY A 289 -6.01 -17.22 17.49
CA GLY A 289 -6.96 -18.13 16.89
C GLY A 289 -7.85 -17.51 15.81
N GLY A 290 -8.85 -18.28 15.38
CA GLY A 290 -9.91 -17.82 14.49
C GLY A 290 -11.27 -18.30 14.97
N ILE A 291 -12.27 -17.43 14.89
CA ILE A 291 -13.64 -17.67 15.38
C ILE A 291 -14.49 -18.52 14.40
N GLY A 292 -14.04 -18.67 13.15
CA GLY A 292 -14.74 -19.44 12.11
C GLY A 292 -13.82 -20.39 11.35
N SER A 293 -13.96 -20.44 10.03
CA SER A 293 -12.99 -21.14 9.19
C SER A 293 -11.61 -20.50 9.32
N CYS A 294 -10.57 -21.33 9.20
CA CYS A 294 -9.34 -20.96 8.51
C CYS A 294 -9.61 -19.98 7.34
N GLY A 295 -9.16 -18.71 7.46
CA GLY A 295 -9.29 -17.70 6.41
C GLY A 295 -10.73 -17.38 6.00
N ASP A 296 -11.66 -17.33 6.96
CA ASP A 296 -13.08 -17.15 6.68
C ASP A 296 -13.36 -15.87 5.86
N PRO A 297 -14.13 -15.95 4.75
CA PRO A 297 -14.50 -14.77 3.95
C PRO A 297 -15.15 -13.65 4.76
N LYS A 298 -15.91 -13.99 5.81
CA LYS A 298 -16.73 -13.03 6.54
C LYS A 298 -16.03 -12.45 7.77
N TYR A 299 -15.17 -13.24 8.41
CA TYR A 299 -14.64 -12.95 9.73
C TYR A 299 -13.11 -12.88 9.72
N PRO A 300 -12.50 -11.79 10.24
CA PRO A 300 -11.05 -11.75 10.39
C PRO A 300 -10.56 -12.82 11.38
N SER A 301 -9.27 -13.10 11.38
CA SER A 301 -8.63 -13.90 12.45
C SER A 301 -8.19 -13.00 13.61
N ILE A 302 -7.96 -13.58 14.79
CA ILE A 302 -7.67 -12.87 16.04
C ILE A 302 -6.23 -13.11 16.51
N TYR A 303 -5.58 -12.01 16.89
CA TYR A 303 -4.17 -11.97 17.27
C TYR A 303 -4.00 -11.21 18.58
N VAL A 304 -3.12 -11.72 19.45
CA VAL A 304 -2.66 -10.98 20.63
C VAL A 304 -1.71 -9.86 20.16
N ARG A 305 -1.95 -8.62 20.59
CA ARG A 305 -1.16 -7.45 20.22
C ARG A 305 0.09 -7.30 21.10
N LEU A 306 1.26 -7.30 20.49
CA LEU A 306 2.53 -7.18 21.22
C LEU A 306 2.84 -5.77 21.71
N GLU A 307 2.18 -4.73 21.19
CA GLU A 307 2.33 -3.35 21.67
C GLU A 307 1.50 -3.04 22.94
N ASP A 308 0.77 -4.02 23.49
CA ASP A 308 0.06 -3.84 24.75
C ASP A 308 1.04 -3.63 25.94
N PRO A 309 0.80 -2.66 26.85
CA PRO A 309 1.72 -2.36 27.95
C PRO A 309 1.99 -3.54 28.89
N GLU A 310 0.99 -4.35 29.20
CA GLU A 310 1.13 -5.47 30.15
C GLU A 310 1.83 -6.65 29.48
N ILE A 311 1.55 -6.91 28.20
CA ILE A 311 2.26 -7.92 27.40
C ILE A 311 3.73 -7.55 27.20
N LEU A 312 4.05 -6.29 26.85
CA LEU A 312 5.44 -5.83 26.75
C LEU A 312 6.18 -5.95 28.09
N LYS A 313 5.51 -5.61 29.20
CA LYS A 313 6.06 -5.72 30.54
C LYS A 313 6.33 -7.18 30.92
N PHE A 314 5.42 -8.10 30.61
CA PHE A 314 5.64 -9.54 30.75
C PHE A 314 6.88 -9.99 29.97
N ILE A 315 6.94 -9.73 28.66
CA ILE A 315 8.08 -10.12 27.81
C ILE A 315 9.41 -9.57 28.35
N LYS A 316 9.45 -8.27 28.68
CA LYS A 316 10.65 -7.61 29.23
C LYS A 316 11.07 -8.17 30.60
N SER A 317 10.11 -8.55 31.45
CA SER A 317 10.39 -9.14 32.77
C SER A 317 10.88 -10.59 32.73
N THR A 318 10.50 -11.34 31.68
CA THR A 318 10.91 -12.73 31.48
C THR A 318 12.34 -12.84 30.95
N ILE A 319 12.73 -11.95 30.02
CA ILE A 319 14.06 -11.96 29.40
C ILE A 319 15.06 -11.23 30.32
N LYS A 320 15.72 -11.98 31.21
CA LYS A 320 16.67 -11.44 32.21
C LYS A 320 18.09 -11.20 31.71
N ASP A 321 18.41 -11.59 30.47
CA ASP A 321 19.71 -11.31 29.84
C ASP A 321 19.63 -10.00 29.04
N ASN A 322 20.72 -9.22 29.00
CA ASN A 322 20.85 -8.08 28.08
C ASN A 322 20.55 -8.52 26.63
N LEU A 323 19.64 -7.82 25.96
CA LEU A 323 19.41 -7.97 24.52
C LEU A 323 20.76 -7.84 23.79
N VAL A 324 21.10 -8.84 22.97
CA VAL A 324 22.49 -9.12 22.59
C VAL A 324 23.11 -7.96 21.78
N HIS A 325 24.06 -7.25 22.40
CA HIS A 325 24.98 -6.33 21.70
C HIS A 325 26.08 -7.13 20.97
N GLY A 326 26.41 -6.71 19.74
CA GLY A 326 26.95 -7.61 18.72
C GLY A 326 28.46 -7.91 18.76
N LYS A 327 28.82 -9.03 18.11
CA LYS A 327 30.12 -9.26 17.46
C LYS A 327 29.87 -9.96 16.11
N SER A 328 30.76 -9.72 15.14
CA SER A 328 30.64 -10.16 13.75
C SER A 328 31.00 -11.64 13.53
N ILE A 329 30.51 -12.23 12.43
CA ILE A 329 30.79 -13.63 12.00
C ILE A 329 31.31 -13.63 10.54
N PRO A 330 32.23 -14.53 10.13
CA PRO A 330 33.06 -14.36 8.93
C PRO A 330 32.37 -14.65 7.57
N LYS A 331 33.02 -14.21 6.49
CA LYS A 331 32.65 -14.49 5.10
C LYS A 331 33.41 -15.71 4.54
N THR A 332 32.70 -16.71 4.02
CA THR A 332 33.24 -17.68 3.05
C THR A 332 32.19 -18.00 1.97
N PRO A 333 32.55 -18.08 0.67
CA PRO A 333 31.59 -18.28 -0.41
C PRO A 333 31.49 -19.75 -0.85
N VAL A 334 30.28 -20.20 -1.22
CA VAL A 334 30.03 -21.52 -1.84
C VAL A 334 29.22 -21.34 -3.13
N LYS A 335 29.52 -22.15 -4.16
CA LYS A 335 29.08 -21.97 -5.55
C LYS A 335 27.80 -22.78 -5.85
N PRO A 336 26.80 -22.25 -6.60
CA PRO A 336 25.55 -22.97 -6.87
C PRO A 336 25.63 -23.96 -8.06
N PRO A 337 24.93 -25.12 -8.01
CA PRO A 337 24.81 -26.09 -9.11
C PRO A 337 23.63 -25.80 -10.07
N LYS A 338 23.53 -26.57 -11.17
CA LYS A 338 22.57 -26.36 -12.28
C LYS A 338 21.17 -26.94 -12.02
N PRO A 339 20.10 -26.36 -12.60
CA PRO A 339 18.72 -26.84 -12.45
C PRO A 339 18.35 -27.99 -13.41
N ALA A 340 17.42 -28.85 -12.98
CA ALA A 340 16.89 -29.99 -13.74
C ALA A 340 15.61 -29.67 -14.53
N GLN A 341 15.20 -30.58 -15.41
CA GLN A 341 14.04 -30.46 -16.31
C GLN A 341 12.74 -31.08 -15.73
N PRO A 342 11.56 -30.84 -16.36
CA PRO A 342 10.27 -30.97 -15.69
C PRO A 342 9.30 -32.01 -16.27
N SER A 343 8.41 -32.52 -15.42
CA SER A 343 7.38 -33.51 -15.73
C SER A 343 5.99 -32.90 -16.01
N ASN A 344 5.21 -33.57 -16.86
CA ASN A 344 3.84 -33.18 -17.19
C ASN A 344 2.83 -33.74 -16.18
N SER A 345 1.94 -32.91 -15.64
CA SER A 345 0.71 -33.34 -14.97
C SER A 345 -0.51 -32.55 -15.50
N LYS A 346 -1.70 -33.18 -15.55
CA LYS A 346 -2.94 -32.54 -16.00
C LYS A 346 -3.82 -32.24 -14.78
N VAL A 347 -4.20 -30.98 -14.59
CA VAL A 347 -5.06 -30.54 -13.48
C VAL A 347 -6.53 -30.45 -13.95
N ALA A 348 -7.46 -30.96 -13.13
CA ALA A 348 -8.91 -30.81 -13.32
C ALA A 348 -9.50 -29.88 -12.25
N LEU A 349 -10.59 -29.19 -12.55
CA LEU A 349 -11.22 -28.16 -11.69
C LEU A 349 -12.71 -28.46 -11.42
N ASP A 350 -13.17 -28.18 -10.20
CA ASP A 350 -14.54 -28.38 -9.71
C ASP A 350 -15.42 -27.10 -9.89
N PRO A 351 -16.66 -27.15 -10.43
CA PRO A 351 -17.30 -25.96 -11.02
C PRO A 351 -18.22 -25.12 -10.11
N LYS A 352 -18.34 -25.42 -8.81
CA LYS A 352 -19.37 -24.79 -7.93
C LYS A 352 -18.90 -23.47 -7.30
N GLY A 353 -19.24 -22.35 -7.96
CA GLY A 353 -19.11 -20.99 -7.40
C GLY A 353 -18.95 -19.88 -8.45
N GLN A 354 -18.53 -20.23 -9.66
CA GLN A 354 -18.14 -19.28 -10.70
C GLN A 354 -19.31 -18.68 -11.50
N SER A 355 -19.16 -17.43 -11.93
CA SER A 355 -20.11 -16.80 -12.87
C SER A 355 -20.08 -17.50 -14.24
N ALA A 356 -21.14 -17.39 -15.05
CA ALA A 356 -21.17 -18.00 -16.38
C ALA A 356 -20.04 -17.46 -17.30
N MET A 357 -19.75 -16.17 -17.19
CA MET A 357 -18.67 -15.47 -17.89
C MET A 357 -17.27 -15.94 -17.46
N GLU A 358 -17.06 -16.16 -16.17
CA GLU A 358 -15.83 -16.74 -15.62
C GLU A 358 -15.62 -18.18 -16.09
N ARG A 359 -16.67 -19.02 -16.05
CA ARG A 359 -16.62 -20.41 -16.53
C ARG A 359 -16.27 -20.49 -18.02
N ASP A 360 -16.90 -19.67 -18.86
CA ASP A 360 -16.60 -19.64 -20.30
C ASP A 360 -15.16 -19.18 -20.57
N MET A 361 -14.66 -18.18 -19.84
CA MET A 361 -13.29 -17.70 -20.00
C MET A 361 -12.24 -18.72 -19.50
N VAL A 362 -12.49 -19.41 -18.39
CA VAL A 362 -11.66 -20.54 -17.90
C VAL A 362 -11.65 -21.70 -18.90
N LEU A 363 -12.82 -22.04 -19.48
CA LEU A 363 -12.92 -23.05 -20.52
C LEU A 363 -12.18 -22.63 -21.80
N THR A 364 -12.25 -21.35 -22.17
CA THR A 364 -11.56 -20.78 -23.33
C THR A 364 -10.04 -20.79 -23.15
N ALA A 365 -9.53 -20.41 -21.98
CA ALA A 365 -8.11 -20.54 -21.63
C ALA A 365 -7.64 -21.99 -21.68
N SER A 366 -8.41 -22.91 -21.07
CA SER A 366 -8.13 -24.35 -21.08
C SER A 366 -8.10 -24.94 -22.50
N LYS A 367 -9.03 -24.52 -23.38
CA LYS A 367 -9.06 -24.93 -24.80
C LYS A 367 -7.88 -24.34 -25.60
N ALA A 368 -7.47 -23.11 -25.30
CA ALA A 368 -6.36 -22.45 -26.01
C ALA A 368 -5.04 -23.22 -25.82
N ILE A 369 -4.78 -23.72 -24.60
CA ILE A 369 -3.58 -24.49 -24.28
C ILE A 369 -3.60 -25.91 -24.88
N ASN A 370 -4.76 -26.58 -24.90
CA ASN A 370 -4.83 -27.99 -25.30
C ASN A 370 -4.97 -28.23 -26.82
N ASN A 371 -5.52 -27.30 -27.60
CA ASN A 371 -5.98 -27.58 -28.98
C ASN A 371 -5.10 -26.95 -30.10
N GLY A 372 -3.79 -26.80 -29.88
CA GLY A 372 -2.86 -26.33 -30.92
C GLY A 372 -3.09 -24.89 -31.41
N ARG A 373 -3.92 -24.11 -30.72
CA ARG A 373 -3.97 -22.65 -30.90
C ARG A 373 -2.73 -22.06 -30.25
N LYS A 374 -2.13 -21.04 -30.85
CA LYS A 374 -1.09 -20.27 -30.16
C LYS A 374 -1.76 -19.53 -29.00
N VAL A 375 -1.32 -19.79 -27.76
CA VAL A 375 -1.82 -19.11 -26.54
C VAL A 375 -1.69 -17.58 -26.66
N ASP A 376 -0.68 -17.15 -27.41
CA ASP A 376 -0.31 -15.79 -27.74
C ASP A 376 -1.04 -15.20 -28.96
N GLN A 377 -2.06 -15.89 -29.51
CA GLN A 377 -2.81 -15.36 -30.65
C GLN A 377 -3.58 -14.09 -30.26
N GLN A 378 -3.17 -12.96 -30.83
CA GLN A 378 -3.83 -11.67 -30.67
C GLN A 378 -5.06 -11.55 -31.59
N ASP A 379 -6.08 -10.81 -31.13
CA ASP A 379 -7.24 -10.45 -31.95
C ASP A 379 -6.95 -9.30 -32.93
N ARG A 380 -7.96 -8.85 -33.69
CA ARG A 380 -7.83 -7.75 -34.66
C ARG A 380 -7.36 -6.42 -34.05
N ASN A 381 -7.42 -6.26 -32.73
CA ASN A 381 -6.97 -5.09 -32.00
C ASN A 381 -5.61 -5.31 -31.30
N GLY A 382 -4.96 -6.46 -31.48
CA GLY A 382 -3.70 -6.81 -30.80
C GLY A 382 -3.89 -7.47 -29.43
N ARG A 383 -5.14 -7.74 -29.00
CA ARG A 383 -5.38 -8.22 -27.64
C ARG A 383 -5.22 -9.74 -27.57
N SER A 384 -4.26 -10.21 -26.79
CA SER A 384 -4.09 -11.64 -26.47
C SER A 384 -5.24 -12.14 -25.57
N LEU A 385 -5.31 -13.46 -25.35
CA LEU A 385 -6.30 -14.01 -24.41
C LEU A 385 -6.01 -13.56 -22.97
N LEU A 386 -4.72 -13.46 -22.59
CA LEU A 386 -4.30 -12.98 -21.27
C LEU A 386 -4.70 -11.51 -21.04
N TRP A 387 -4.61 -10.67 -22.08
CA TRP A 387 -5.10 -9.29 -22.04
C TRP A 387 -6.60 -9.24 -21.71
N LYS A 388 -7.42 -10.10 -22.33
CA LYS A 388 -8.87 -10.17 -22.09
C LYS A 388 -9.22 -10.69 -20.70
N THR A 389 -8.46 -11.67 -20.19
CA THR A 389 -8.64 -12.10 -18.79
C THR A 389 -8.31 -10.98 -17.80
N ALA A 390 -7.38 -10.08 -18.14
CA ALA A 390 -7.05 -8.91 -17.32
C ALA A 390 -8.12 -7.81 -17.39
N GLU A 391 -8.67 -7.53 -18.58
CA GLU A 391 -9.82 -6.63 -18.75
C GLU A 391 -11.04 -7.07 -17.91
N MET A 392 -11.32 -8.37 -17.89
CA MET A 392 -12.47 -8.96 -17.20
C MET A 392 -12.20 -9.34 -15.74
N GLY A 393 -10.98 -9.19 -15.23
CA GLY A 393 -10.60 -9.58 -13.86
C GLY A 393 -10.66 -11.09 -13.57
N VAL A 394 -10.66 -11.94 -14.60
CA VAL A 394 -10.85 -13.39 -14.45
C VAL A 394 -9.54 -14.07 -14.05
N PHE A 395 -9.18 -13.93 -12.77
CA PHE A 395 -7.94 -14.46 -12.21
C PHE A 395 -7.68 -15.95 -12.50
N PRO A 396 -8.66 -16.88 -12.39
CA PRO A 396 -8.38 -18.29 -12.66
C PRO A 396 -7.99 -18.57 -14.12
N ALA A 397 -8.59 -17.84 -15.06
CA ALA A 397 -8.24 -17.95 -16.48
C ALA A 397 -6.87 -17.31 -16.78
N ALA A 398 -6.56 -16.17 -16.16
CA ALA A 398 -5.25 -15.56 -16.25
C ALA A 398 -4.15 -16.50 -15.71
N ARG A 399 -4.35 -17.10 -14.53
CA ARG A 399 -3.41 -18.08 -13.94
C ARG A 399 -3.14 -19.24 -14.87
N ILE A 400 -4.19 -19.85 -15.44
CA ILE A 400 -4.07 -20.94 -16.42
C ILE A 400 -3.16 -20.56 -17.60
N LEU A 401 -3.28 -19.33 -18.13
CA LEU A 401 -2.48 -18.86 -19.26
C LEU A 401 -1.03 -18.56 -18.85
N VAL A 402 -0.83 -17.90 -17.71
CA VAL A 402 0.48 -17.52 -17.16
C VAL A 402 1.32 -18.77 -16.82
N GLU A 403 0.74 -19.75 -16.14
CA GLU A 403 1.40 -21.03 -15.80
C GLU A 403 1.80 -21.82 -17.05
N ASN A 404 1.05 -21.67 -18.15
CA ASN A 404 1.33 -22.29 -19.45
C ASN A 404 2.15 -21.39 -20.40
N ARG A 405 2.90 -20.43 -19.85
CA ARG A 405 3.89 -19.60 -20.55
C ARG A 405 3.31 -18.72 -21.67
N ALA A 406 2.10 -18.20 -21.50
CA ALA A 406 1.63 -17.08 -22.32
C ALA A 406 2.59 -15.88 -22.16
N ASP A 407 2.85 -15.15 -23.25
CA ASP A 407 3.67 -13.94 -23.19
C ASP A 407 2.90 -12.79 -22.51
N LEU A 408 3.41 -12.43 -21.33
CA LEU A 408 2.86 -11.45 -20.41
C LEU A 408 2.94 -10.02 -20.95
N ASN A 409 3.77 -9.78 -21.96
CA ASN A 409 4.11 -8.46 -22.47
C ASN A 409 3.44 -8.17 -23.83
N LEU A 410 2.58 -9.07 -24.34
CA LEU A 410 1.80 -8.84 -25.55
C LEU A 410 0.84 -7.66 -25.39
N ALA A 411 1.31 -6.51 -25.88
CA ALA A 411 0.55 -5.29 -25.98
C ALA A 411 -0.52 -5.36 -27.08
N ASP A 412 -1.61 -4.64 -26.89
CA ASP A 412 -2.55 -4.33 -27.96
C ASP A 412 -1.98 -3.27 -28.94
N LYS A 413 -2.79 -2.85 -29.92
CA LYS A 413 -2.41 -1.81 -30.89
C LYS A 413 -2.12 -0.44 -30.26
N GLN A 414 -2.49 -0.21 -29.02
CA GLN A 414 -2.24 1.00 -28.26
C GLN A 414 -0.99 0.89 -27.38
N GLY A 415 -0.28 -0.25 -27.38
CA GLY A 415 0.85 -0.51 -26.49
C GLY A 415 0.43 -1.04 -25.10
N ILE A 416 -0.86 -1.24 -24.87
CA ILE A 416 -1.40 -1.59 -23.55
C ILE A 416 -1.24 -3.10 -23.34
N THR A 417 -0.42 -3.47 -22.36
CA THR A 417 -0.20 -4.88 -21.93
C THR A 417 -1.23 -5.31 -20.87
N PRO A 418 -1.39 -6.63 -20.59
CA PRO A 418 -2.24 -7.13 -19.51
C PRO A 418 -1.94 -6.48 -18.14
N LEU A 419 -0.66 -6.14 -17.88
CA LEU A 419 -0.25 -5.50 -16.63
C LEU A 419 -0.78 -4.06 -16.50
N HIS A 420 -0.84 -3.29 -17.59
CA HIS A 420 -1.48 -1.97 -17.58
C HIS A 420 -2.97 -2.09 -17.23
N VAL A 421 -3.69 -3.00 -17.90
CA VAL A 421 -5.13 -3.21 -17.69
C VAL A 421 -5.43 -3.64 -16.26
N ALA A 422 -4.70 -4.64 -15.75
CA ALA A 422 -4.84 -5.07 -14.35
C ALA A 422 -4.54 -3.94 -13.35
N SER A 423 -3.63 -3.03 -13.70
CA SER A 423 -3.26 -1.88 -12.86
C SER A 423 -4.30 -0.76 -12.88
N GLU A 424 -4.93 -0.50 -14.02
CA GLU A 424 -6.06 0.43 -14.17
C GLU A 424 -7.29 -0.05 -13.39
N LYS A 425 -7.58 -1.36 -13.45
CA LYS A 425 -8.77 -1.97 -12.82
C LYS A 425 -8.60 -2.31 -11.33
N GLY A 426 -7.43 -2.09 -10.75
CA GLY A 426 -7.17 -2.33 -9.32
C GLY A 426 -7.04 -3.81 -8.94
N PHE A 427 -6.86 -4.71 -9.92
CA PHE A 427 -6.80 -6.16 -9.71
C PHE A 427 -5.45 -6.59 -9.13
N THR A 428 -5.22 -6.24 -7.87
CA THR A 428 -3.95 -6.44 -7.13
C THR A 428 -3.45 -7.88 -7.20
N SER A 429 -4.32 -8.89 -7.04
CA SER A 429 -3.94 -10.30 -7.18
C SER A 429 -3.40 -10.63 -8.57
N LEU A 430 -4.01 -10.08 -9.62
CA LEU A 430 -3.58 -10.29 -11.00
C LEU A 430 -2.28 -9.54 -11.32
N VAL A 431 -2.11 -8.33 -10.79
CA VAL A 431 -0.84 -7.59 -10.87
C VAL A 431 0.28 -8.40 -10.23
N ASN A 432 0.07 -8.92 -9.02
CA ASN A 432 1.03 -9.79 -8.34
C ASN A 432 1.33 -11.07 -9.14
N LEU A 433 0.32 -11.75 -9.69
CA LEU A 433 0.51 -12.93 -10.54
C LEU A 433 1.38 -12.61 -11.78
N LEU A 434 1.06 -11.55 -12.52
CA LEU A 434 1.80 -11.16 -13.71
C LEU A 434 3.26 -10.83 -13.36
N VAL A 435 3.48 -10.04 -12.31
CA VAL A 435 4.82 -9.61 -11.89
C VAL A 435 5.64 -10.76 -11.32
N ASN A 436 5.05 -11.67 -10.53
CA ASN A 436 5.75 -12.86 -10.01
C ASN A 436 6.21 -13.82 -11.12
N PHE A 437 5.55 -13.80 -12.28
CA PHE A 437 5.98 -14.50 -13.49
C PHE A 437 6.88 -13.67 -14.42
N ASN A 438 7.42 -12.55 -13.93
CA ASN A 438 8.31 -11.61 -14.63
C ASN A 438 7.66 -10.87 -15.81
N ALA A 439 6.40 -10.44 -15.68
CA ALA A 439 5.87 -9.38 -16.54
C ALA A 439 6.74 -8.13 -16.38
N SER A 440 7.05 -7.46 -17.48
CA SER A 440 7.96 -6.32 -17.46
C SER A 440 7.29 -5.12 -16.81
N VAL A 441 7.68 -4.80 -15.57
CA VAL A 441 7.02 -3.77 -14.73
C VAL A 441 7.05 -2.37 -15.35
N ASN A 442 8.11 -2.06 -16.11
CA ASN A 442 8.37 -0.75 -16.73
C ASN A 442 8.06 -0.70 -18.23
N VAL A 443 7.14 -1.53 -18.72
CA VAL A 443 6.55 -1.33 -20.07
C VAL A 443 5.81 0.00 -20.14
N THR A 444 5.60 0.48 -21.36
CA THR A 444 4.81 1.68 -21.61
C THR A 444 3.85 1.49 -22.79
N ASP A 445 2.69 2.15 -22.74
CA ASP A 445 1.78 2.26 -23.89
C ASP A 445 2.36 3.23 -24.96
N ASN A 446 1.65 3.40 -26.09
CA ASN A 446 2.06 4.33 -27.16
C ASN A 446 2.04 5.82 -26.73
N ARG A 447 1.53 6.14 -25.53
CA ARG A 447 1.60 7.46 -24.90
C ARG A 447 2.68 7.51 -23.81
N GLY A 448 3.52 6.49 -23.67
CA GLY A 448 4.54 6.44 -22.63
C GLY A 448 3.98 6.21 -21.23
N MET A 449 2.69 5.89 -21.07
CA MET A 449 2.09 5.58 -19.76
C MET A 449 2.59 4.23 -19.27
N SER A 450 3.10 4.17 -18.04
CA SER A 450 3.50 2.91 -17.39
C SER A 450 2.34 2.28 -16.60
N PRO A 451 2.39 0.98 -16.22
CA PRO A 451 1.41 0.38 -15.32
C PRO A 451 1.25 1.15 -13.99
N LEU A 452 2.33 1.74 -13.47
CA LEU A 452 2.30 2.57 -12.27
C LEU A 452 1.57 3.91 -12.52
N SER A 453 1.71 4.49 -13.73
CA SER A 453 0.96 5.68 -14.14
C SER A 453 -0.54 5.40 -14.23
N TYR A 454 -0.94 4.23 -14.76
CA TYR A 454 -2.33 3.77 -14.77
C TYR A 454 -2.86 3.54 -13.35
N ALA A 455 -2.10 2.86 -12.48
CA ALA A 455 -2.47 2.66 -11.08
C ALA A 455 -2.68 4.00 -10.34
N ALA A 456 -1.80 4.97 -10.61
CA ALA A 456 -1.88 6.32 -10.05
C ALA A 456 -3.11 7.09 -10.51
N GLN A 457 -3.39 7.10 -11.82
CA GLN A 457 -4.56 7.75 -12.41
C GLN A 457 -5.88 7.16 -11.88
N SER A 458 -5.93 5.85 -11.65
CA SER A 458 -7.10 5.15 -11.11
C SER A 458 -7.19 5.12 -9.57
N GLY A 459 -6.23 5.67 -8.84
CA GLY A 459 -6.25 5.68 -7.37
C GLY A 459 -5.96 4.33 -6.70
N ASN A 460 -5.45 3.36 -7.45
CA ASN A 460 -5.27 1.98 -7.00
C ASN A 460 -4.01 1.82 -6.12
N ALA A 461 -4.04 2.34 -4.89
CA ALA A 461 -2.89 2.38 -4.00
C ALA A 461 -2.23 1.01 -3.73
N LEU A 462 -3.01 -0.07 -3.62
CA LEU A 462 -2.49 -1.43 -3.42
C LEU A 462 -1.71 -1.95 -4.63
N VAL A 463 -2.23 -1.71 -5.85
CA VAL A 463 -1.51 -1.98 -7.11
C VAL A 463 -0.24 -1.13 -7.19
N ALA A 464 -0.34 0.16 -6.89
CA ALA A 464 0.79 1.06 -6.98
C ALA A 464 1.93 0.63 -6.04
N ASN A 465 1.62 0.24 -4.79
CA ASN A 465 2.58 -0.35 -3.87
C ASN A 465 3.19 -1.66 -4.41
N ALA A 466 2.38 -2.56 -4.99
CA ALA A 466 2.88 -3.80 -5.58
C ALA A 466 3.86 -3.54 -6.73
N LEU A 467 3.56 -2.58 -7.61
CA LEU A 467 4.43 -2.19 -8.73
C LEU A 467 5.73 -1.53 -8.23
N VAL A 468 5.64 -0.60 -7.27
CA VAL A 468 6.82 0.05 -6.65
C VAL A 468 7.73 -0.98 -5.98
N SER A 469 7.16 -1.88 -5.17
CA SER A 469 7.87 -2.98 -4.53
C SER A 469 8.56 -3.93 -5.53
N SER A 470 8.09 -3.94 -6.77
CA SER A 470 8.60 -4.75 -7.87
C SER A 470 9.52 -3.99 -8.83
N GLY A 471 9.98 -2.79 -8.45
CA GLY A 471 10.95 -2.02 -9.24
C GLY A 471 10.35 -1.12 -10.32
N ALA A 472 9.10 -0.67 -10.15
CA ALA A 472 8.52 0.36 -11.03
C ALA A 472 9.30 1.70 -10.95
N MET A 473 9.49 2.35 -12.10
CA MET A 473 10.21 3.62 -12.22
C MET A 473 9.34 4.80 -11.75
N LEU A 474 9.62 5.31 -10.55
CA LEU A 474 8.86 6.39 -9.90
C LEU A 474 8.92 7.72 -10.67
N SER A 475 10.01 7.95 -11.40
CA SER A 475 10.31 9.18 -12.15
C SER A 475 10.06 9.07 -13.65
N HIS A 476 9.46 7.97 -14.12
CA HIS A 476 9.14 7.79 -15.54
C HIS A 476 8.13 8.86 -16.00
N GLN A 477 8.31 9.38 -17.21
CA GLN A 477 7.46 10.44 -17.80
C GLN A 477 6.78 9.93 -19.06
N ASP A 478 5.48 10.23 -19.20
CA ASP A 478 4.70 9.95 -20.40
C ASP A 478 4.96 10.97 -21.54
N ILE A 479 4.24 10.87 -22.66
CA ILE A 479 4.38 11.81 -23.79
C ILE A 479 4.00 13.25 -23.44
N ASP A 480 3.32 13.51 -22.33
CA ASP A 480 2.95 14.85 -21.85
C ASP A 480 3.89 15.30 -20.70
N GLY A 481 4.90 14.49 -20.36
CA GLY A 481 5.87 14.76 -19.30
C GLY A 481 5.37 14.44 -17.90
N ASN A 482 4.18 13.85 -17.74
CA ASN A 482 3.60 13.57 -16.44
C ASN A 482 4.22 12.30 -15.84
N THR A 483 4.63 12.37 -14.57
CA THR A 483 5.04 11.19 -13.77
C THR A 483 3.82 10.55 -13.09
N PRO A 484 3.91 9.35 -12.50
CA PRO A 484 2.78 8.79 -11.75
C PRO A 484 2.31 9.70 -10.59
N LEU A 485 3.20 10.51 -10.00
CA LEU A 485 2.80 11.53 -9.03
C LEU A 485 1.92 12.63 -9.65
N HIS A 486 2.23 13.08 -10.87
CA HIS A 486 1.37 14.02 -11.60
C HIS A 486 -0.02 13.40 -11.84
N HIS A 487 -0.08 12.14 -12.28
CA HIS A 487 -1.35 11.43 -12.52
C HIS A 487 -2.20 11.25 -11.26
N ALA A 488 -1.59 10.90 -10.11
CA ALA A 488 -2.32 10.80 -8.84
C ALA A 488 -2.93 12.16 -8.42
N ILE A 489 -2.18 13.25 -8.59
CA ILE A 489 -2.60 14.62 -8.25
C ILE A 489 -3.71 15.11 -9.19
N MET A 490 -3.52 14.98 -10.51
CA MET A 490 -4.50 15.42 -11.52
C MET A 490 -5.83 14.67 -11.43
N ALA A 491 -5.82 13.45 -10.90
CA ALA A 491 -7.01 12.64 -10.65
C ALA A 491 -7.61 12.83 -9.22
N GLY A 492 -7.00 13.68 -8.38
CA GLY A 492 -7.50 14.00 -7.03
C GLY A 492 -7.24 12.95 -5.96
N HIS A 493 -6.39 11.95 -6.21
CA HIS A 493 -6.10 10.85 -5.27
C HIS A 493 -5.09 11.27 -4.20
N ASN A 494 -5.54 12.14 -3.28
CA ASN A 494 -4.70 12.82 -2.30
C ASN A 494 -3.88 11.86 -1.41
N GLU A 495 -4.49 10.78 -0.93
CA GLU A 495 -3.83 9.76 -0.09
C GLU A 495 -2.73 9.01 -0.86
N LEU A 496 -2.96 8.76 -2.16
CA LEU A 496 -1.98 8.11 -3.02
C LEU A 496 -0.83 9.06 -3.39
N ALA A 497 -1.14 10.33 -3.65
CA ALA A 497 -0.12 11.37 -3.85
C ALA A 497 0.76 11.55 -2.59
N ALA A 498 0.14 11.61 -1.40
CA ALA A 498 0.83 11.68 -0.12
C ALA A 498 1.71 10.44 0.13
N TYR A 499 1.20 9.25 -0.18
CA TYR A 499 1.96 8.01 -0.12
C TYR A 499 3.17 8.01 -1.08
N PHE A 500 3.00 8.44 -2.33
CA PHE A 500 4.10 8.60 -3.28
C PHE A 500 5.16 9.61 -2.80
N LEU A 501 4.76 10.74 -2.23
CA LEU A 501 5.70 11.68 -1.62
C LEU A 501 6.50 11.02 -0.48
N SER A 502 5.86 10.20 0.37
CA SER A 502 6.55 9.45 1.43
C SER A 502 7.52 8.37 0.93
N LEU A 503 7.29 7.85 -0.29
CA LEU A 503 8.18 6.90 -0.98
C LEU A 503 9.34 7.59 -1.70
N GLY A 504 9.44 8.92 -1.66
CA GLY A 504 10.50 9.68 -2.31
C GLY A 504 10.29 9.90 -3.81
N PHE A 505 9.04 9.95 -4.29
CA PHE A 505 8.76 10.43 -5.66
C PHE A 505 9.23 11.87 -5.81
N ASN A 506 9.96 12.15 -6.90
CA ASN A 506 10.56 13.45 -7.13
C ASN A 506 9.50 14.49 -7.52
N ALA A 507 9.11 15.32 -6.55
CA ALA A 507 8.16 16.43 -6.70
C ALA A 507 8.74 17.66 -7.46
N SER A 508 9.99 17.60 -7.91
CA SER A 508 10.68 18.65 -8.68
C SER A 508 10.76 18.37 -10.19
N ILE A 509 10.14 17.29 -10.69
CA ILE A 509 10.02 17.01 -12.13
C ILE A 509 8.89 17.87 -12.69
N ARG A 510 9.08 18.44 -13.88
CA ARG A 510 8.05 19.22 -14.61
C ARG A 510 7.44 18.41 -15.75
N ASN A 511 6.14 18.60 -15.99
CA ASN A 511 5.48 18.15 -17.21
C ASN A 511 5.82 19.04 -18.42
N LYS A 512 5.29 18.73 -19.61
CA LYS A 512 5.56 19.52 -20.84
C LYS A 512 4.90 20.90 -20.86
N GLU A 513 3.91 21.15 -20.01
CA GLU A 513 3.35 22.49 -19.77
C GLU A 513 4.28 23.32 -18.87
N GLY A 514 5.33 22.71 -18.30
CA GLY A 514 6.29 23.33 -17.40
C GLY A 514 5.84 23.35 -15.93
N LEU A 515 4.72 22.71 -15.61
CA LEU A 515 4.14 22.66 -14.26
C LEU A 515 4.86 21.61 -13.41
N TYR A 516 5.12 21.94 -12.15
CA TYR A 516 5.54 20.98 -11.14
C TYR A 516 4.31 20.34 -10.46
N PRO A 517 4.46 19.18 -9.79
CA PRO A 517 3.44 18.59 -8.92
C PRO A 517 2.78 19.57 -7.95
N VAL A 518 3.49 20.57 -7.41
CA VAL A 518 2.90 21.58 -6.50
C VAL A 518 1.93 22.53 -7.21
N HIS A 519 2.16 22.84 -8.48
CA HIS A 519 1.25 23.66 -9.30
C HIS A 519 -0.04 22.89 -9.63
N LEU A 520 0.09 21.61 -9.96
CA LEU A 520 -1.06 20.72 -10.18
C LEU A 520 -1.81 20.45 -8.87
N ALA A 521 -1.11 20.33 -7.73
CA ALA A 521 -1.74 20.14 -6.44
C ALA A 521 -2.58 21.35 -6.02
N ALA A 522 -2.09 22.56 -6.32
CA ALA A 522 -2.87 23.78 -6.11
C ALA A 522 -4.16 23.84 -6.96
N GLN A 523 -4.19 23.18 -8.11
CA GLN A 523 -5.37 23.10 -8.96
C GLN A 523 -6.33 21.95 -8.60
N TYR A 524 -5.81 20.77 -8.28
CA TYR A 524 -6.59 19.52 -8.26
C TYR A 524 -6.60 18.76 -6.91
N SER A 525 -5.83 19.19 -5.91
CA SER A 525 -5.51 18.38 -4.72
C SER A 525 -5.73 19.15 -3.41
N SER A 526 -5.47 18.49 -2.28
CA SER A 526 -5.68 19.04 -0.93
C SER A 526 -4.49 19.86 -0.42
N PRO A 527 -4.69 20.77 0.55
CA PRO A 527 -3.59 21.47 1.22
C PRO A 527 -2.58 20.53 1.89
N GLU A 528 -2.97 19.31 2.29
CA GLU A 528 -2.05 18.35 2.91
C GLU A 528 -0.98 17.85 1.93
N VAL A 529 -1.34 17.62 0.66
CA VAL A 529 -0.36 17.25 -0.38
C VAL A 529 0.63 18.38 -0.63
N VAL A 530 0.16 19.63 -0.64
CA VAL A 530 1.01 20.83 -0.76
C VAL A 530 1.91 20.99 0.48
N ARG A 531 1.37 20.77 1.70
CA ARG A 531 2.09 20.79 2.97
C ARG A 531 3.20 19.74 3.01
N GLN A 532 2.94 18.53 2.52
CA GLN A 532 3.93 17.47 2.43
C GLN A 532 5.01 17.75 1.38
N MET A 533 4.67 18.34 0.23
CA MET A 533 5.69 18.79 -0.74
C MET A 533 6.61 19.84 -0.12
N ARG A 534 6.05 20.81 0.60
CA ARG A 534 6.83 21.85 1.29
C ARG A 534 7.72 21.29 2.39
N SER A 535 7.27 20.30 3.16
CA SER A 535 8.11 19.64 4.18
C SER A 535 9.25 18.80 3.58
N LEU A 536 9.11 18.38 2.31
CA LEU A 536 10.18 17.79 1.49
C LEU A 536 11.07 18.84 0.78
N GLY A 537 10.88 20.13 1.05
CA GLY A 537 11.71 21.22 0.51
C GLY A 537 11.31 21.71 -0.89
N VAL A 538 10.12 21.36 -1.39
CA VAL A 538 9.58 21.95 -2.63
C VAL A 538 9.19 23.40 -2.38
N ASP A 539 9.64 24.31 -3.25
CA ASP A 539 9.24 25.71 -3.21
C ASP A 539 7.78 25.89 -3.65
N THR A 540 6.91 26.18 -2.69
CA THR A 540 5.48 26.48 -2.90
C THR A 540 5.21 27.85 -3.53
N ASN A 541 6.24 28.67 -3.74
CA ASN A 541 6.17 29.96 -4.42
C ASN A 541 6.81 29.94 -5.83
N GLN A 542 7.34 28.79 -6.25
CA GLN A 542 8.02 28.62 -7.53
C GLN A 542 7.17 29.12 -8.70
N LEU A 543 7.75 29.97 -9.55
CA LEU A 543 7.10 30.47 -10.76
C LEU A 543 7.30 29.51 -11.94
N VAL A 544 6.28 29.39 -12.80
CA VAL A 544 6.29 28.60 -14.04
C VAL A 544 5.66 29.36 -15.20
N GLY A 545 6.04 29.01 -16.43
CA GLY A 545 5.46 29.57 -17.65
C GLY A 545 5.44 31.10 -17.66
N ASN A 546 4.24 31.68 -17.75
CA ASN A 546 4.02 33.12 -17.78
C ASN A 546 4.15 33.80 -16.41
N GLY A 547 4.86 33.22 -15.44
CA GLY A 547 4.95 33.76 -14.07
C GLY A 547 3.83 33.27 -13.13
N TRP A 548 3.18 32.15 -13.45
CA TRP A 548 2.17 31.54 -12.58
C TRP A 548 2.83 30.89 -11.36
N CYS A 549 2.23 31.08 -10.18
CA CYS A 549 2.60 30.41 -8.94
C CYS A 549 1.47 29.48 -8.47
N PRO A 550 1.71 28.58 -7.49
CA PRO A 550 0.66 27.75 -6.93
C PRO A 550 -0.54 28.56 -6.40
N LEU A 551 -0.30 29.73 -5.79
CA LEU A 551 -1.38 30.59 -5.28
C LEU A 551 -2.28 31.17 -6.40
N SER A 552 -1.71 31.56 -7.54
CA SER A 552 -2.49 32.03 -8.69
C SER A 552 -3.32 30.91 -9.31
N LEU A 553 -2.79 29.68 -9.34
CA LEU A 553 -3.52 28.50 -9.85
C LEU A 553 -4.64 28.07 -8.90
N ALA A 554 -4.41 28.01 -7.59
CA ALA A 554 -5.47 27.76 -6.61
C ALA A 554 -6.59 28.81 -6.71
N SER A 555 -6.23 30.07 -6.97
CA SER A 555 -7.19 31.18 -7.11
C SER A 555 -7.98 31.17 -8.43
N ILE A 556 -7.35 30.77 -9.56
CA ILE A 556 -8.04 30.70 -10.86
C ILE A 556 -8.95 29.46 -11.00
N TYR A 557 -8.69 28.40 -10.23
CA TYR A 557 -9.43 27.13 -10.25
C TYR A 557 -10.32 26.87 -9.02
N GLY A 558 -10.38 27.79 -8.06
CA GLY A 558 -11.35 27.71 -6.96
C GLY A 558 -10.94 26.84 -5.78
N ASN A 559 -9.65 26.50 -5.64
CA ASN A 559 -9.17 25.65 -4.57
C ASN A 559 -8.97 26.46 -3.28
N ARG A 560 -10.10 26.74 -2.61
CA ARG A 560 -10.18 27.61 -1.44
C ARG A 560 -9.24 27.19 -0.31
N GLU A 561 -9.21 25.90 0.03
CA GLU A 561 -8.40 25.36 1.13
C GLU A 561 -6.90 25.50 0.84
N VAL A 562 -6.46 25.28 -0.41
CA VAL A 562 -5.07 25.51 -0.79
C VAL A 562 -4.73 27.00 -0.81
N VAL A 563 -5.64 27.90 -1.18
CA VAL A 563 -5.43 29.35 -1.02
C VAL A 563 -5.21 29.72 0.45
N GLU A 564 -5.98 29.16 1.40
CA GLU A 564 -5.77 29.41 2.83
C GLU A 564 -4.39 28.93 3.29
N TYR A 565 -4.08 27.67 3.01
CA TYR A 565 -2.80 27.07 3.35
C TYR A 565 -1.63 27.88 2.80
N LEU A 566 -1.68 28.24 1.51
CA LEU A 566 -0.57 28.95 0.85
C LEU A 566 -0.34 30.34 1.46
N VAL A 567 -1.41 31.07 1.80
CA VAL A 567 -1.30 32.42 2.35
C VAL A 567 -0.93 32.41 3.84
N GLU A 568 -1.59 31.57 4.65
CA GLU A 568 -1.46 31.60 6.11
C GLU A 568 -0.29 30.76 6.63
N GLU A 569 -0.07 29.57 6.06
CA GLU A 569 1.00 28.66 6.48
C GLU A 569 2.24 28.77 5.57
N ALA A 570 2.06 28.90 4.25
CA ALA A 570 3.16 28.90 3.28
C ALA A 570 3.78 30.28 2.97
N SER A 571 3.20 31.35 3.53
CA SER A 571 3.66 32.74 3.36
C SER A 571 3.76 33.18 1.89
N ALA A 572 2.85 32.69 1.04
CA ALA A 572 2.79 33.05 -0.37
C ALA A 572 2.40 34.52 -0.57
N ASP A 573 3.03 35.19 -1.53
CA ASP A 573 2.78 36.60 -1.80
C ASP A 573 1.43 36.81 -2.49
N VAL A 574 0.45 37.31 -1.74
CA VAL A 574 -0.88 37.71 -2.23
C VAL A 574 -0.84 38.81 -3.30
N ALA A 575 0.28 39.53 -3.39
CA ALA A 575 0.54 40.57 -4.38
C ALA A 575 1.51 40.11 -5.51
N ALA A 576 1.82 38.81 -5.60
CA ALA A 576 2.51 38.25 -6.75
C ALA A 576 1.76 38.58 -8.05
N VAL A 577 2.49 38.78 -9.14
CA VAL A 577 1.95 39.03 -10.48
C VAL A 577 2.58 38.10 -11.51
N ASP A 578 1.76 37.63 -12.43
CA ASP A 578 2.23 36.99 -13.65
C ASP A 578 2.71 38.04 -14.69
N ASN A 579 3.18 37.58 -15.85
CA ASN A 579 3.69 38.42 -16.93
C ASN A 579 2.62 39.34 -17.57
N PHE A 580 1.34 39.14 -17.25
CA PHE A 580 0.23 40.01 -17.66
C PHE A 580 -0.23 40.94 -16.52
N GLY A 581 0.49 40.97 -15.39
CA GLY A 581 0.11 41.75 -14.21
C GLY A 581 -1.01 41.14 -13.38
N GLN A 582 -1.42 39.89 -13.66
CA GLN A 582 -2.53 39.25 -12.96
C GLN A 582 -2.10 38.81 -11.56
N THR A 583 -2.85 39.25 -10.54
CA THR A 583 -2.72 38.78 -9.16
C THR A 583 -3.64 37.59 -8.88
N PRO A 584 -3.40 36.83 -7.80
CA PRO A 584 -4.37 35.87 -7.27
C PRO A 584 -5.79 36.45 -7.11
N LEU A 585 -5.91 37.71 -6.69
CA LEU A 585 -7.20 38.40 -6.55
C LEU A 585 -7.87 38.70 -7.91
N LEU A 586 -7.09 39.13 -8.92
CA LEU A 586 -7.60 39.32 -10.28
C LEU A 586 -8.09 37.99 -10.88
N ALA A 587 -7.33 36.90 -10.68
CA ALA A 587 -7.70 35.56 -11.11
C ALA A 587 -8.99 35.06 -10.47
N ALA A 588 -9.11 35.14 -9.13
CA ALA A 588 -10.32 34.75 -8.42
C ALA A 588 -11.55 35.59 -8.83
N ALA A 589 -11.38 36.90 -9.02
CA ALA A 589 -12.45 37.79 -9.45
C ALA A 589 -12.91 37.53 -10.90
N CYS A 590 -12.00 37.10 -11.78
CA CYS A 590 -12.31 36.67 -13.14
C CYS A 590 -13.11 35.36 -13.16
N SER A 591 -12.62 34.35 -12.43
CA SER A 591 -13.28 33.03 -12.36
C SER A 591 -14.60 33.05 -11.58
N GLY A 592 -14.77 33.98 -10.65
CA GLY A 592 -16.01 34.17 -9.89
C GLY A 592 -16.03 33.51 -8.50
N TYR A 593 -14.87 33.21 -7.92
CA TYR A 593 -14.76 32.57 -6.60
C TYR A 593 -14.85 33.64 -5.50
N ASP A 594 -16.08 33.93 -5.08
CA ASP A 594 -16.43 34.95 -4.10
C ASP A 594 -15.86 34.66 -2.70
N ASP A 595 -15.74 33.40 -2.32
CA ASP A 595 -15.12 32.94 -1.08
C ASP A 595 -13.61 33.20 -1.03
N ILE A 596 -12.89 32.94 -2.13
CA ILE A 596 -11.47 33.26 -2.32
C ILE A 596 -11.28 34.78 -2.34
N VAL A 597 -12.13 35.52 -3.06
CA VAL A 597 -12.10 36.99 -3.07
C VAL A 597 -12.32 37.54 -1.65
N ALA A 598 -13.35 37.08 -0.93
CA ALA A 598 -13.69 37.51 0.42
C ALA A 598 -12.59 37.20 1.46
N PHE A 599 -11.71 36.25 1.18
CA PHE A 599 -10.51 35.97 1.94
C PHE A 599 -9.34 36.86 1.55
N LEU A 600 -8.98 36.90 0.27
CA LEU A 600 -7.82 37.63 -0.22
C LEU A 600 -7.94 39.14 0.07
N VAL A 601 -9.13 39.74 -0.08
CA VAL A 601 -9.32 41.18 0.23
C VAL A 601 -9.11 41.55 1.71
N LYS A 602 -9.11 40.58 2.63
CA LYS A 602 -8.84 40.79 4.06
C LYS A 602 -7.36 40.66 4.42
N LYS A 603 -6.49 40.30 3.47
CA LYS A 603 -5.07 40.08 3.72
C LYS A 603 -4.27 41.37 3.51
N ASP A 604 -3.27 41.58 4.35
CA ASP A 604 -2.35 42.68 4.19
C ASP A 604 -1.71 42.64 2.79
N ARG A 605 -1.55 43.81 2.18
CA ARG A 605 -1.06 44.01 0.80
C ARG A 605 -2.00 43.52 -0.32
N ALA A 606 -3.21 43.08 -0.04
CA ALA A 606 -4.20 42.77 -1.09
C ALA A 606 -4.57 44.01 -1.90
N GLN A 607 -4.20 44.02 -3.18
CA GLN A 607 -4.33 45.21 -4.03
C GLN A 607 -5.67 45.23 -4.78
N VAL A 608 -6.76 45.54 -4.06
CA VAL A 608 -8.15 45.57 -4.57
C VAL A 608 -8.32 46.43 -5.85
N ASN A 609 -7.47 47.44 -6.02
CA ASN A 609 -7.47 48.35 -7.17
C ASN A 609 -6.26 48.20 -8.11
N ARG A 610 -5.43 47.14 -7.98
CA ARG A 610 -4.34 46.89 -8.94
C ARG A 610 -4.90 46.68 -10.34
N ARG A 611 -4.15 47.15 -11.32
CA ARG A 611 -4.40 46.99 -12.75
C ARG A 611 -3.52 45.89 -13.33
N ASP A 612 -4.09 45.08 -14.22
CA ASP A 612 -3.35 44.19 -15.12
C ASP A 612 -2.75 44.96 -16.32
N ALA A 613 -2.11 44.25 -17.24
CA ALA A 613 -1.51 44.81 -18.46
C ALA A 613 -2.51 45.44 -19.45
N PHE A 614 -3.82 45.21 -19.28
CA PHE A 614 -4.89 45.82 -20.07
C PHE A 614 -5.56 47.01 -19.35
N GLU A 615 -5.02 47.38 -18.19
CA GLU A 615 -5.55 48.32 -17.20
C GLU A 615 -6.85 47.87 -16.51
N GLN A 616 -7.18 46.58 -16.54
CA GLN A 616 -8.34 46.03 -15.85
C GLN A 616 -8.03 45.80 -14.36
N THR A 617 -8.98 46.14 -13.50
CA THR A 617 -8.96 45.84 -12.05
C THR A 617 -9.82 44.61 -11.75
N PRO A 618 -9.74 44.00 -10.54
CA PRO A 618 -10.64 42.90 -10.15
C PRO A 618 -12.12 43.21 -10.41
N LEU A 619 -12.54 44.46 -10.19
CA LEU A 619 -13.92 44.89 -10.42
C LEU A 619 -14.29 44.94 -11.91
N HIS A 620 -13.35 45.29 -12.80
CA HIS A 620 -13.59 45.21 -14.25
C HIS A 620 -13.76 43.76 -14.72
N LEU A 621 -12.95 42.83 -14.21
CA LEU A 621 -13.05 41.41 -14.57
C LEU A 621 -14.35 40.80 -14.02
N ALA A 622 -14.67 41.06 -12.76
CA ALA A 622 -15.92 40.61 -12.14
C ALA A 622 -17.16 41.13 -12.89
N ALA A 623 -17.18 42.42 -13.26
CA ALA A 623 -18.28 43.01 -14.01
C ALA A 623 -18.40 42.48 -15.45
N LYS A 624 -17.27 42.31 -16.15
CA LYS A 624 -17.20 41.75 -17.52
C LYS A 624 -17.71 40.31 -17.62
N PHE A 625 -17.62 39.53 -16.54
CA PHE A 625 -18.05 38.13 -16.50
C PHE A 625 -19.30 37.89 -15.61
N GLY A 626 -20.01 38.96 -15.22
CA GLY A 626 -21.29 38.84 -14.50
C GLY A 626 -21.19 38.28 -13.08
N ARG A 627 -20.04 38.47 -12.40
CA ARG A 627 -19.76 37.91 -11.07
C ARG A 627 -20.35 38.80 -9.97
N LYS A 628 -21.67 38.78 -9.80
CA LYS A 628 -22.40 39.72 -8.92
C LYS A 628 -21.89 39.74 -7.48
N GLU A 629 -21.75 38.58 -6.86
CA GLU A 629 -21.31 38.42 -5.47
C GLU A 629 -19.88 38.96 -5.28
N VAL A 630 -19.01 38.71 -6.27
CA VAL A 630 -17.65 39.28 -6.33
C VAL A 630 -17.68 40.80 -6.50
N VAL A 631 -18.57 41.35 -7.34
CA VAL A 631 -18.75 42.80 -7.52
C VAL A 631 -19.14 43.45 -6.18
N GLU A 632 -20.14 42.90 -5.48
CA GLU A 632 -20.58 43.40 -4.17
C GLU A 632 -19.45 43.34 -3.12
N LEU A 633 -18.71 42.23 -3.06
CA LEU A 633 -17.54 42.07 -2.18
C LEU A 633 -16.43 43.08 -2.48
N LEU A 634 -16.08 43.27 -3.76
CA LEU A 634 -15.03 44.20 -4.15
C LEU A 634 -15.42 45.65 -3.85
N LEU A 635 -16.66 46.06 -4.16
CA LEU A 635 -17.18 47.39 -3.83
C LEU A 635 -17.14 47.64 -2.32
N LYS A 636 -17.58 46.67 -1.51
CA LYS A 636 -17.54 46.72 -0.04
C LYS A 636 -16.11 46.87 0.51
N ASN A 637 -15.10 46.38 -0.21
CA ASN A 637 -13.69 46.49 0.15
C ASN A 637 -12.96 47.61 -0.63
N GLY A 638 -13.68 48.63 -1.12
CA GLY A 638 -13.09 49.85 -1.65
C GLY A 638 -12.63 49.79 -3.12
N ALA A 639 -13.18 48.88 -3.92
CA ALA A 639 -12.92 48.87 -5.36
C ALA A 639 -13.51 50.11 -6.07
N ASN A 640 -12.71 50.74 -6.93
CA ASN A 640 -13.07 51.97 -7.62
C ASN A 640 -13.96 51.68 -8.85
N LYS A 641 -15.28 51.89 -8.71
CA LYS A 641 -16.25 51.78 -9.81
C LYS A 641 -16.08 52.79 -10.97
N GLN A 642 -15.23 53.81 -10.80
CA GLN A 642 -14.88 54.80 -11.83
C GLN A 642 -13.46 54.60 -12.40
N ALA A 643 -12.77 53.51 -12.04
CA ALA A 643 -11.54 53.13 -12.75
C ALA A 643 -11.86 52.87 -14.23
N ARG A 644 -10.88 53.07 -15.11
CA ARG A 644 -11.02 52.86 -16.56
C ARG A 644 -9.91 51.96 -17.08
N THR A 645 -10.25 51.11 -18.04
CA THR A 645 -9.32 50.28 -18.82
C THR A 645 -8.56 51.12 -19.85
N SER A 646 -7.62 50.48 -20.55
CA SER A 646 -6.91 51.04 -21.72
C SER A 646 -7.83 51.47 -22.87
N GLN A 647 -9.06 50.94 -22.93
CA GLN A 647 -10.10 51.34 -23.89
C GLN A 647 -11.05 52.42 -23.34
N GLY A 648 -10.73 53.00 -22.17
CA GLY A 648 -11.52 54.03 -21.51
C GLY A 648 -12.80 53.54 -20.83
N GLN A 649 -13.09 52.23 -20.85
CA GLN A 649 -14.31 51.65 -20.29
C GLN A 649 -14.20 51.48 -18.77
N ASN A 650 -15.24 51.79 -18.01
CA ASN A 650 -15.33 51.46 -16.59
C ASN A 650 -15.99 50.07 -16.37
N PRO A 651 -16.07 49.55 -15.13
CA PRO A 651 -16.73 48.26 -14.86
C PRO A 651 -18.20 48.20 -15.29
N ARG A 652 -18.96 49.31 -15.16
CA ARG A 652 -20.36 49.39 -15.59
C ARG A 652 -20.49 49.26 -17.11
N ASP A 653 -19.64 49.96 -17.85
CA ASP A 653 -19.58 49.90 -19.31
C ASP A 653 -19.32 48.46 -19.79
N LEU A 654 -18.43 47.73 -19.10
CA LEU A 654 -18.16 46.32 -19.38
C LEU A 654 -19.34 45.41 -19.02
N ALA A 655 -19.98 45.59 -17.86
CA ALA A 655 -21.17 44.82 -17.49
C ALA A 655 -22.28 44.97 -18.55
N ILE A 656 -22.58 46.20 -18.97
CA ILE A 656 -23.58 46.50 -20.00
C ILE A 656 -23.17 45.89 -21.35
N GLN A 657 -21.91 46.07 -21.77
CA GLN A 657 -21.41 45.54 -23.05
C GLN A 657 -21.54 44.01 -23.14
N PHE A 658 -21.31 43.29 -22.05
CA PHE A 658 -21.37 41.83 -21.99
C PHE A 658 -22.75 41.29 -21.53
N GLY A 659 -23.75 42.16 -21.34
CA GLY A 659 -25.15 41.78 -21.10
C GLY A 659 -25.55 41.54 -19.64
N HIS A 660 -24.70 41.93 -18.69
CA HIS A 660 -24.91 41.77 -17.24
C HIS A 660 -25.67 42.96 -16.64
N PHE A 661 -26.89 43.19 -17.12
CA PHE A 661 -27.73 44.35 -16.75
C PHE A 661 -28.15 44.37 -15.27
N ASP A 662 -28.13 43.23 -14.59
CA ASP A 662 -28.38 43.11 -13.15
C ASP A 662 -27.31 43.78 -12.28
N LEU A 663 -26.12 44.02 -12.85
CA LEU A 663 -25.05 44.78 -12.22
C LEU A 663 -25.18 46.30 -12.40
N ASP A 664 -26.11 46.78 -13.24
CA ASP A 664 -26.20 48.19 -13.61
C ASP A 664 -26.42 49.09 -12.39
N GLN A 665 -27.35 48.70 -11.50
CA GLN A 665 -27.64 49.42 -10.27
C GLN A 665 -26.50 49.34 -9.23
N LEU A 666 -25.73 48.25 -9.22
CA LEU A 666 -24.59 48.09 -8.30
C LEU A 666 -23.39 48.95 -8.73
N LEU A 667 -23.24 49.18 -10.05
CA LEU A 667 -22.10 49.88 -10.65
C LEU A 667 -22.41 51.33 -11.05
N SER A 668 -23.65 51.79 -10.96
CA SER A 668 -24.09 53.18 -11.21
C SER A 668 -23.48 54.18 -10.22
#